data_AF-A0A2A2QHI8-F1
#
_entry.id   AF-A0A2A2QHI8-F1
#
_cell.length_a   1.000
_cell.length_b   1.000
_cell.length_c   1.000
_cell.angle_alpha   90.00
_cell.angle_beta   90.00
_cell.angle_gamma   90.00
#
_symmetry.space_group_name_H-M   'P 1'
#
loop_
_entity.id
_entity.type
_entity.pdbx_description
1 polymer ?
#
loop_
_entity_poly.entity_id
_entity_poly.type
_entity_poly.pdbx_seq_one_letter_code
_entity_poly.pdbx_strand_id
1 'polypeptide(L)'
;MDPSLPLRVHLIGVAGSGMSGLALLLMGMGHRVSGSDRVTTAETERMQREGLMFSSPHTAEAVKDADLVVYSSAIRPENPSYAAASAAGIPLYRRAECLAAILHTRKGVLVSGTHGKTTTSSMTAHVLREAGLQPSHYVGAEIPILGSNAKWSQDGEYMVAEGDESDGTLAIYRPEHAVILNIEAEHLDFYRDLDQIREVFTKMADQTRGSLVYCVEDPVARELCGKRANTISYGWTDADFTASDVRDLRGSSAFTVTKRGKVLGDIELGIPGRHNVLNALAAIALADACGAEFSLVARALAAFAGAKRRFETRYLSANFRIVDDYGHHPSELAATLQTAGSLNPKRLVVLFQPHRYTRTQALADDFGKVLQAADLVFISDVYAASETPIPGVSGQTLVDAMARRGKVTAKFLPRLDKAHYVVGNALQSGDLLITLGAGNVHEAGTRIARDLKTLEEIKALAPSGGIDGKLYEPMGRHTTLLVGGPAQFWLEPHDFESMAAMVAYCRERGIPVRVVGRGSNLLVRDGGIRGAVIHPSGGAFSEVNVGANGEITAGAGVRLKKLASVAAAAGIGGFEWMEGIPGNVGGALRMNAGAMGIETFDQVRRVTFLDEDGTIRTRERDEVIAHYRNVPELRRNFALQAVFFGEPDTSENIQSRWDESRGKRKSSQPVMASAGCTFKNPQEMPAGKLIDTLGLKGSHRGKAAVSDVHGNFIVNQGGATASDLLQLIDSIRSTARNERGIELETEVKIIGDDEAQF
;
A
#
# COMPACT_ATOMS: atom_id res chain seq x y z
N MET A 1 27.24 -19.39 29.61
CA MET A 1 27.16 -20.26 28.42
C MET A 1 28.55 -20.32 27.82
N ASP A 2 29.38 -21.26 28.27
CA ASP A 2 30.74 -21.41 27.74
C ASP A 2 30.66 -22.10 26.36
N PRO A 3 31.14 -21.47 25.25
CA PRO A 3 31.11 -22.08 23.92
C PRO A 3 31.90 -23.40 23.83
N SER A 4 32.85 -23.64 24.74
CA SER A 4 33.64 -24.88 24.78
C SER A 4 32.87 -26.09 25.34
N LEU A 5 31.69 -25.88 25.93
CA LEU A 5 30.84 -26.91 26.53
C LEU A 5 29.44 -26.87 25.89
N PRO A 6 29.19 -27.64 24.81
CA PRO A 6 27.91 -27.63 24.11
C PRO A 6 26.74 -28.09 24.99
N LEU A 7 25.75 -27.21 25.16
CA LEU A 7 24.48 -27.51 25.84
C LEU A 7 23.38 -27.88 24.83
N ARG A 8 22.36 -28.59 25.30
CA ARG A 8 21.09 -28.84 24.62
C ARG A 8 20.07 -27.79 25.08
N VAL A 9 19.80 -26.81 24.22
CA VAL A 9 18.90 -25.70 24.53
C VAL A 9 17.59 -25.85 23.78
N HIS A 10 16.45 -25.79 24.47
CA HIS A 10 15.13 -25.75 23.85
C HIS A 10 14.51 -24.36 23.94
N LEU A 11 14.04 -23.80 22.81
CA LEU A 11 13.37 -22.50 22.75
C LEU A 11 11.86 -22.66 22.55
N ILE A 12 11.06 -22.19 23.50
CA ILE A 12 9.59 -22.14 23.38
C ILE A 12 9.17 -20.80 22.77
N GLY A 13 8.47 -20.84 21.64
CA GLY A 13 8.09 -19.66 20.85
C GLY A 13 9.21 -19.21 19.91
N VAL A 14 9.93 -20.15 19.30
CA VAL A 14 11.15 -19.89 18.52
C VAL A 14 10.91 -19.10 17.22
N ALA A 15 9.67 -19.04 16.73
CA ALA A 15 9.35 -18.29 15.51
C ALA A 15 9.29 -16.77 15.72
N GLY A 16 9.22 -16.29 16.98
CA GLY A 16 9.26 -14.87 17.29
C GLY A 16 10.63 -14.26 16.99
N SER A 17 10.67 -13.04 16.44
CA SER A 17 11.91 -12.38 15.97
C SER A 17 13.05 -12.35 17.00
N GLY A 18 12.73 -12.11 18.28
CA GLY A 18 13.74 -12.14 19.34
C GLY A 18 14.23 -13.55 19.69
N MET A 19 13.35 -14.55 19.63
CA MET A 19 13.71 -15.93 19.94
C MET A 19 14.49 -16.60 18.79
N SER A 20 14.14 -16.29 17.53
CA SER A 20 14.90 -16.77 16.37
C SER A 20 16.34 -16.25 16.40
N GLY A 21 16.54 -14.99 16.77
CA GLY A 21 17.86 -14.41 16.94
C GLY A 21 18.70 -15.13 18.00
N LEU A 22 18.09 -15.52 19.13
CA LEU A 22 18.78 -16.34 20.14
C LEU A 22 19.14 -17.73 19.63
N ALA A 23 18.22 -18.38 18.91
CA ALA A 23 18.50 -19.69 18.33
C ALA A 23 19.71 -19.64 17.38
N LEU A 24 19.79 -18.62 16.51
CA LEU A 24 20.93 -18.41 15.60
C LEU A 24 22.25 -18.22 16.34
N LEU A 25 22.26 -17.42 17.43
CA LEU A 25 23.45 -17.23 18.24
C LEU A 25 23.89 -18.52 18.93
N LEU A 26 22.96 -19.23 19.57
CA LEU A 26 23.25 -20.47 20.28
C LEU A 26 23.76 -21.56 19.32
N MET A 27 23.16 -21.69 18.14
CA MET A 27 23.66 -22.60 17.09
C MET A 27 25.06 -22.19 16.63
N GLY A 28 25.29 -20.89 16.40
CA GLY A 28 26.60 -20.36 16.03
C GLY A 28 27.68 -20.57 17.10
N MET A 29 27.31 -20.57 18.37
CA MET A 29 28.16 -20.93 19.51
C MET A 29 28.44 -22.44 19.61
N GLY A 30 27.81 -23.27 18.78
CA GLY A 30 28.00 -24.73 18.76
C GLY A 30 27.06 -25.50 19.71
N HIS A 31 26.07 -24.86 20.30
CA HIS A 31 25.06 -25.55 21.11
C HIS A 31 24.08 -26.35 20.25
N ARG A 32 23.50 -27.41 20.82
CA ARG A 32 22.44 -28.20 20.17
C ARG A 32 21.10 -27.53 20.43
N VAL A 33 20.53 -26.90 19.41
CA VAL A 33 19.33 -26.08 19.56
C VAL A 33 18.10 -26.79 19.02
N SER A 34 17.06 -26.83 19.84
CA SER A 34 15.71 -27.24 19.46
C SER A 34 14.73 -26.12 19.76
N GLY A 35 13.55 -26.14 19.14
CA GLY A 35 12.52 -25.16 19.44
C GLY A 35 11.13 -25.60 19.04
N SER A 36 10.13 -24.93 19.61
CA SER A 36 8.72 -25.17 19.31
C SER A 36 7.95 -23.88 19.11
N ASP A 37 6.94 -23.91 18.25
CA ASP A 37 6.00 -22.80 18.05
C ASP A 37 4.59 -23.32 17.72
N ARG A 38 3.59 -22.42 17.67
CA ARG A 38 2.21 -22.75 17.32
C ARG A 38 2.03 -22.96 15.82
N VAL A 39 2.85 -22.28 15.01
CA VAL A 39 2.78 -22.30 13.54
C VAL A 39 4.19 -22.33 12.96
N THR A 40 4.32 -22.90 11.76
CA THR A 40 5.56 -22.80 10.98
C THR A 40 5.60 -21.45 10.26
N THR A 41 6.77 -20.83 10.23
CA THR A 41 7.06 -19.58 9.50
C THR A 41 8.25 -19.76 8.56
N ALA A 42 8.40 -18.86 7.59
CA ALA A 42 9.56 -18.84 6.70
C ALA A 42 10.91 -18.75 7.46
N GLU A 43 10.91 -18.08 8.62
CA GLU A 43 12.09 -17.99 9.49
C GLU A 43 12.41 -19.33 10.15
N THR A 44 11.40 -20.05 10.66
CA THR A 44 11.62 -21.40 11.22
C THR A 44 12.10 -22.39 10.15
N GLU A 45 11.56 -22.31 8.93
CA GLU A 45 12.02 -23.13 7.80
C GLU A 45 13.47 -22.82 7.40
N ARG A 46 13.90 -21.56 7.53
CA ARG A 46 15.31 -21.18 7.34
C ARG A 46 16.19 -21.77 8.43
N MET A 47 15.83 -21.57 9.70
CA MET A 47 16.61 -22.09 10.82
C MET A 47 16.70 -23.62 10.83
N GLN A 48 15.66 -24.34 10.38
CA GLN A 48 15.72 -25.79 10.23
C GLN A 48 16.81 -26.21 9.23
N ARG A 49 17.00 -25.46 8.13
CA ARG A 49 18.11 -25.68 7.19
C ARG A 49 19.48 -25.38 7.81
N GLU A 50 19.52 -24.53 8.83
CA GLU A 50 20.74 -24.18 9.59
C GLU A 50 20.99 -25.13 10.78
N GLY A 51 20.10 -26.10 11.03
CA GLY A 51 20.27 -27.14 12.05
C GLY A 51 19.31 -27.09 13.24
N LEU A 52 18.31 -26.20 13.24
CA LEU A 52 17.29 -26.14 14.29
C LEU A 52 16.39 -27.39 14.27
N MET A 53 16.32 -28.09 15.40
CA MET A 53 15.34 -29.14 15.61
C MET A 53 13.97 -28.52 16.00
N PHE A 54 13.12 -28.29 15.00
CA PHE A 54 11.83 -27.61 15.17
C PHE A 54 10.65 -28.57 15.35
N SER A 55 9.67 -28.17 16.17
CA SER A 55 8.39 -28.88 16.35
C SER A 55 7.20 -27.91 16.39
N SER A 56 6.07 -28.34 15.83
CA SER A 56 4.80 -27.61 15.89
C SER A 56 3.64 -28.62 15.94
N PRO A 57 2.65 -28.47 16.83
CA PRO A 57 2.56 -27.45 17.89
C PRO A 57 3.52 -27.73 19.06
N HIS A 58 3.47 -26.93 20.13
CA HIS A 58 4.16 -27.21 21.38
C HIS A 58 3.75 -28.57 21.96
N THR A 59 4.71 -29.39 22.39
CA THR A 59 4.49 -30.71 23.01
C THR A 59 5.35 -30.86 24.27
N ALA A 60 4.94 -31.74 25.19
CA ALA A 60 5.69 -32.03 26.40
C ALA A 60 7.01 -32.77 26.08
N GLU A 61 7.00 -33.60 25.04
CA GLU A 61 8.12 -34.40 24.59
C GLU A 61 9.25 -33.54 24.00
N ALA A 62 8.94 -32.34 23.49
CA ALA A 62 9.89 -31.46 22.82
C ALA A 62 11.04 -30.97 23.72
N VAL A 63 10.81 -30.91 25.04
CA VAL A 63 11.82 -30.49 26.04
C VAL A 63 12.59 -31.66 26.64
N LYS A 64 12.30 -32.90 26.21
CA LYS A 64 12.99 -34.09 26.71
C LYS A 64 14.48 -34.01 26.42
N ASP A 65 15.29 -34.27 27.44
CA ASP A 65 16.76 -34.20 27.42
C ASP A 65 17.34 -32.79 27.15
N ALA A 66 16.57 -31.72 27.32
CA ALA A 66 17.11 -30.36 27.30
C ALA A 66 17.89 -30.08 28.59
N ASP A 67 19.07 -29.48 28.46
CA ASP A 67 19.86 -29.02 29.62
C ASP A 67 19.27 -27.73 30.21
N LEU A 68 18.64 -26.90 29.37
CA LEU A 68 17.88 -25.73 29.77
C LEU A 68 16.82 -25.36 28.72
N VAL A 69 15.81 -24.62 29.16
CA VAL A 69 14.72 -24.12 28.33
C VAL A 69 14.67 -22.60 28.37
N VAL A 70 14.58 -21.98 27.19
CA VAL A 70 14.40 -20.53 27.02
C VAL A 70 13.01 -20.26 26.50
N TYR A 71 12.32 -19.27 27.06
CA TYR A 71 10.96 -18.93 26.65
C TYR A 71 10.76 -17.42 26.49
N SER A 72 9.83 -17.04 25.60
CA SER A 72 9.44 -15.65 25.39
C SER A 72 8.40 -15.19 26.42
N SER A 73 8.19 -13.88 26.55
CA SER A 73 7.16 -13.29 27.41
C SER A 73 5.72 -13.69 27.04
N ALA A 74 5.49 -14.20 25.82
CA ALA A 74 4.19 -14.68 25.38
C ALA A 74 3.84 -16.09 25.90
N ILE A 75 4.82 -16.84 26.41
CA ILE A 75 4.62 -18.20 26.90
C ILE A 75 4.09 -18.18 28.32
N ARG A 76 2.91 -18.77 28.53
CA ARG A 76 2.27 -18.91 29.84
C ARG A 76 2.65 -20.25 30.50
N PRO A 77 2.54 -20.36 31.84
CA PRO A 77 2.86 -21.60 32.56
C PRO A 77 2.08 -22.84 32.09
N GLU A 78 0.89 -22.66 31.52
CA GLU A 78 0.05 -23.75 31.01
C GLU A 78 0.53 -24.31 29.67
N ASN A 79 1.54 -23.70 29.03
CA ASN A 79 2.12 -24.23 27.80
C ASN A 79 2.70 -25.64 28.06
N PRO A 80 2.41 -26.64 27.22
CA PRO A 80 2.78 -28.03 27.50
C PRO A 80 4.30 -28.24 27.62
N SER A 81 5.11 -27.53 26.81
CA SER A 81 6.56 -27.59 26.88
C SER A 81 7.09 -26.91 28.15
N TYR A 82 6.49 -25.79 28.55
CA TYR A 82 6.85 -25.08 29.78
C TYR A 82 6.54 -25.93 31.03
N ALA A 83 5.31 -26.44 31.11
CA ALA A 83 4.85 -27.26 32.23
C ALA A 83 5.69 -28.54 32.37
N ALA A 84 6.01 -29.20 31.27
CA ALA A 84 6.86 -30.39 31.26
C ALA A 84 8.29 -30.08 31.75
N ALA A 85 8.90 -28.99 31.29
CA ALA A 85 10.23 -28.57 31.73
C ALA A 85 10.26 -28.23 33.22
N SER A 86 9.24 -27.50 33.70
CA SER A 86 9.09 -27.16 35.11
C SER A 86 8.92 -28.41 35.98
N ALA A 87 8.07 -29.35 35.57
CA ALA A 87 7.85 -30.60 36.30
C ALA A 87 9.09 -31.51 36.33
N ALA A 88 9.91 -31.48 35.27
CA ALA A 88 11.16 -32.22 35.17
C ALA A 88 12.34 -31.53 35.88
N GLY A 89 12.16 -30.34 36.44
CA GLY A 89 13.22 -29.57 37.09
C GLY A 89 14.28 -29.02 36.13
N ILE A 90 13.95 -28.93 34.83
CA ILE A 90 14.85 -28.36 33.83
C ILE A 90 14.92 -26.84 34.04
N PRO A 91 16.12 -26.23 34.11
CA PRO A 91 16.27 -24.78 34.28
C PRO A 91 15.51 -23.99 33.20
N LEU A 92 14.70 -23.03 33.65
CA LEU A 92 13.88 -22.17 32.80
C LEU A 92 14.43 -20.74 32.85
N TYR A 93 14.75 -20.18 31.68
CA TYR A 93 15.25 -18.82 31.54
C TYR A 93 14.38 -18.02 30.57
N ARG A 94 14.16 -16.75 30.89
CA ARG A 94 13.53 -15.81 29.97
C ARG A 94 14.50 -15.48 28.83
N ARG A 95 13.93 -15.06 27.69
CA ARG A 95 14.67 -14.52 26.54
C ARG A 95 15.80 -13.57 26.93
N ALA A 96 15.52 -12.56 27.76
CA ALA A 96 16.52 -11.56 28.11
C ALA A 96 17.65 -12.11 29.00
N GLU A 97 17.36 -13.07 29.89
CA GLU A 97 18.37 -13.74 30.71
C GLU A 97 19.32 -14.55 29.85
N CYS A 98 18.79 -15.26 28.84
CA CYS A 98 19.59 -15.94 27.84
C CYS A 98 20.45 -14.96 27.04
N LEU A 99 19.88 -13.84 26.57
CA LEU A 99 20.64 -12.83 25.82
C LEU A 99 21.77 -12.23 26.65
N ALA A 100 21.50 -11.88 27.91
CA ALA A 100 22.51 -11.37 28.83
C ALA A 100 23.63 -12.40 29.05
N ALA A 101 23.28 -13.66 29.24
CA ALA A 101 24.25 -14.74 29.41
C ALA A 101 25.14 -14.94 28.17
N ILE A 102 24.60 -14.77 26.96
CA ILE A 102 25.37 -14.80 25.71
C ILE A 102 26.26 -13.55 25.61
N LEU A 103 25.71 -12.36 25.88
CA LEU A 103 26.46 -11.10 25.81
C LEU A 103 27.66 -11.08 26.76
N HIS A 104 27.54 -11.67 27.95
CA HIS A 104 28.64 -11.79 28.91
C HIS A 104 29.79 -12.71 28.47
N THR A 105 29.63 -13.46 27.37
CA THR A 105 30.72 -14.29 26.80
C THR A 105 31.67 -13.49 25.91
N ARG A 106 31.32 -12.24 25.57
CA ARG A 106 32.09 -11.33 24.71
C ARG A 106 32.24 -9.97 25.39
N LYS A 107 33.00 -9.06 24.79
CA LYS A 107 32.97 -7.63 25.15
C LYS A 107 31.64 -7.04 24.69
N GLY A 108 30.66 -7.03 25.59
CA GLY A 108 29.30 -6.61 25.26
C GLY A 108 29.19 -5.10 24.99
N VAL A 109 28.58 -4.75 23.86
CA VAL A 109 28.21 -3.38 23.48
C VAL A 109 26.69 -3.30 23.48
N LEU A 110 26.11 -2.62 24.48
CA LEU A 110 24.66 -2.57 24.68
C LEU A 110 24.08 -1.25 24.22
N VAL A 111 23.07 -1.29 23.36
CA VAL A 111 22.33 -0.11 22.89
C VAL A 111 20.95 -0.05 23.54
N SER A 112 20.70 0.99 24.33
CA SER A 112 19.48 1.14 25.12
C SER A 112 18.86 2.53 24.98
N GLY A 113 17.57 2.64 25.30
CA GLY A 113 16.80 3.88 25.27
C GLY A 113 15.40 3.65 24.73
N THR A 114 14.47 4.57 24.94
CA THR A 114 13.06 4.40 24.52
C THR A 114 12.94 4.26 22.99
N HIS A 115 13.64 5.11 22.25
CA HIS A 115 13.59 5.19 20.79
C HIS A 115 14.98 5.08 20.16
N GLY A 116 15.02 4.62 18.90
CA GLY A 116 16.25 4.56 18.09
C GLY A 116 17.15 3.33 18.31
N LYS A 117 16.81 2.45 19.27
CA LYS A 117 17.62 1.27 19.65
C LYS A 117 18.03 0.40 18.46
N THR A 118 17.06 -0.05 17.67
CA THR A 118 17.30 -0.94 16.53
C THR A 118 18.18 -0.27 15.47
N THR A 119 17.93 1.01 15.18
CA THR A 119 18.72 1.77 14.21
C THR A 119 20.17 1.92 14.67
N THR A 120 20.38 2.37 15.91
CA THR A 120 21.73 2.58 16.45
C THR A 120 22.49 1.27 16.62
N SER A 121 21.88 0.22 17.19
CA SER A 121 22.53 -1.10 17.32
C SER A 121 22.92 -1.69 15.97
N SER A 122 22.10 -1.48 14.96
CA SER A 122 22.40 -1.90 13.59
C SER A 122 23.54 -1.13 12.95
N MET A 123 23.57 0.21 13.14
CA MET A 123 24.69 1.05 12.71
C MET A 123 25.98 0.63 13.41
N THR A 124 25.96 0.45 14.74
CA THR A 124 27.12 0.02 15.52
C THR A 124 27.63 -1.34 15.05
N ALA A 125 26.76 -2.34 14.89
CA ALA A 125 27.15 -3.65 14.39
C ALA A 125 27.76 -3.59 12.98
N HIS A 126 27.16 -2.79 12.09
CA HIS A 126 27.67 -2.59 10.73
C HIS A 126 29.05 -1.92 10.73
N VAL A 127 29.17 -0.78 11.42
CA VAL A 127 30.39 0.01 11.53
C VAL A 127 31.54 -0.81 12.10
N LEU A 128 31.33 -1.53 13.21
CA LEU A 128 32.37 -2.35 13.82
C LEU A 128 32.78 -3.51 12.90
N ARG A 129 31.86 -4.08 12.12
CA ARG A 129 32.18 -5.12 11.14
C ARG A 129 33.05 -4.58 10.01
N GLU A 130 32.66 -3.46 9.40
CA GLU A 130 33.44 -2.83 8.33
C GLU A 130 34.79 -2.28 8.82
N ALA A 131 34.88 -1.93 10.11
CA ALA A 131 36.14 -1.59 10.76
C ALA A 131 37.05 -2.82 11.04
N GLY A 132 36.64 -4.03 10.63
CA GLY A 132 37.43 -5.24 10.78
C GLY A 132 37.34 -5.91 12.16
N LEU A 133 36.49 -5.42 13.07
CA LEU A 133 36.33 -5.98 14.42
C LEU A 133 35.39 -7.19 14.48
N GLN A 134 34.66 -7.45 13.39
CA GLN A 134 33.83 -8.65 13.18
C GLN A 134 32.90 -9.00 14.36
N PRO A 135 32.10 -8.06 14.91
CA PRO A 135 31.32 -8.32 16.10
C PRO A 135 30.27 -9.42 15.88
N SER A 136 29.94 -10.15 16.94
CA SER A 136 28.64 -10.81 17.01
C SER A 136 27.55 -9.76 17.17
N HIS A 137 26.32 -10.03 16.74
CA HIS A 137 25.23 -9.07 16.92
C HIS A 137 23.89 -9.72 17.23
N TYR A 138 23.04 -8.97 17.93
CA TYR A 138 21.63 -9.23 18.17
C TYR A 138 20.86 -7.90 18.11
N VAL A 139 20.05 -7.71 17.07
CA VAL A 139 19.29 -6.48 16.81
C VAL A 139 17.81 -6.78 16.65
N GLY A 140 16.94 -5.80 16.96
CA GLY A 140 15.49 -6.01 17.00
C GLY A 140 14.80 -6.25 15.65
N ALA A 141 15.48 -6.01 14.52
CA ALA A 141 14.93 -6.19 13.18
C ALA A 141 15.98 -6.70 12.18
N GLU A 142 15.51 -7.29 11.07
CA GLU A 142 16.39 -7.66 9.96
C GLU A 142 16.88 -6.41 9.24
N ILE A 143 18.20 -6.31 9.10
CA ILE A 143 18.87 -5.26 8.35
C ILE A 143 19.50 -5.92 7.12
N PRO A 144 19.16 -5.52 5.89
CA PRO A 144 19.68 -6.16 4.68
C PRO A 144 21.22 -6.23 4.67
N ILE A 145 21.89 -5.17 5.10
CA ILE A 145 23.36 -5.12 5.15
C ILE A 145 23.95 -6.03 6.26
N LEU A 146 23.18 -6.41 7.28
CA LEU A 146 23.63 -7.37 8.29
C LEU A 146 23.27 -8.83 7.94
N GLY A 147 22.39 -9.04 6.97
CA GLY A 147 21.92 -10.35 6.52
C GLY A 147 20.86 -10.97 7.43
N SER A 148 21.09 -11.00 8.74
CA SER A 148 20.16 -11.52 9.76
C SER A 148 20.09 -10.58 10.97
N ASN A 149 19.01 -10.69 11.74
CA ASN A 149 18.83 -9.93 12.98
C ASN A 149 19.79 -10.39 14.11
N ALA A 150 20.36 -11.59 14.00
CA ALA A 150 21.45 -12.02 14.89
C ALA A 150 22.48 -12.87 14.14
N LYS A 151 23.75 -12.74 14.52
CA LYS A 151 24.86 -13.52 13.99
C LYS A 151 25.93 -13.71 15.06
N TRP A 152 26.40 -14.95 15.19
CA TRP A 152 27.61 -15.24 15.95
C TRP A 152 28.83 -15.14 15.04
N SER A 153 29.85 -14.42 15.51
CA SER A 153 31.15 -14.33 14.87
C SER A 153 32.16 -15.10 15.71
N GLN A 154 32.85 -16.08 15.12
CA GLN A 154 33.84 -16.88 15.87
C GLN A 154 35.02 -16.00 16.31
N ASP A 155 35.55 -15.21 15.38
CA ASP A 155 36.81 -14.47 15.53
C ASP A 155 36.66 -13.07 16.17
N GLY A 156 35.44 -12.57 16.39
CA GLY A 156 35.21 -11.21 16.88
C GLY A 156 35.04 -11.08 18.39
N GLU A 157 35.82 -10.24 19.06
CA GLU A 157 35.76 -10.10 20.53
C GLU A 157 34.49 -9.41 21.05
N TYR A 158 33.84 -8.58 20.22
CA TYR A 158 32.69 -7.77 20.61
C TYR A 158 31.36 -8.47 20.30
N MET A 159 30.34 -8.13 21.09
CA MET A 159 28.95 -8.45 20.77
C MET A 159 28.07 -7.21 20.91
N VAL A 160 27.45 -6.77 19.82
CA VAL A 160 26.47 -5.67 19.85
C VAL A 160 25.08 -6.24 20.13
N ALA A 161 24.41 -5.73 21.16
CA ALA A 161 23.03 -6.13 21.46
C ALA A 161 22.13 -4.91 21.67
N GLU A 162 20.90 -5.04 21.19
CA GLU A 162 19.80 -4.18 21.58
C GLU A 162 19.32 -4.53 23.00
N GLY A 163 19.34 -3.54 23.89
CA GLY A 163 18.86 -3.63 25.27
C GLY A 163 17.42 -3.15 25.36
N ASP A 164 16.53 -4.04 25.77
CA ASP A 164 15.09 -3.80 25.92
C ASP A 164 14.77 -3.39 27.35
N GLU A 165 14.21 -2.19 27.52
CA GLU A 165 13.78 -1.66 28.81
C GLU A 165 12.38 -2.10 29.20
N SER A 166 11.53 -2.60 28.28
CA SER A 166 10.08 -2.72 28.50
C SER A 166 9.64 -3.62 29.67
N ASP A 167 10.49 -4.56 30.10
CA ASP A 167 10.19 -5.56 31.15
C ASP A 167 11.21 -5.57 32.30
N GLY A 168 11.99 -4.49 32.45
CA GLY A 168 12.99 -4.35 33.52
C GLY A 168 14.27 -5.15 33.30
N THR A 169 14.38 -5.92 32.21
CA THR A 169 15.55 -6.78 31.95
C THR A 169 16.80 -6.00 31.57
N LEU A 170 16.70 -4.72 31.22
CA LEU A 170 17.88 -3.88 31.01
C LEU A 170 18.84 -3.89 32.24
N ALA A 171 18.31 -4.06 33.45
CA ALA A 171 19.10 -4.12 34.69
C ALA A 171 19.99 -5.37 34.86
N ILE A 172 19.78 -6.44 34.08
CA ILE A 172 20.56 -7.69 34.20
C ILE A 172 21.84 -7.69 33.36
N TYR A 173 21.98 -6.75 32.42
CA TYR A 173 23.15 -6.66 31.56
C TYR A 173 24.38 -6.08 32.29
N ARG A 174 25.57 -6.54 31.90
CA ARG A 174 26.87 -6.09 32.43
C ARG A 174 27.81 -5.83 31.25
N PRO A 175 27.54 -4.76 30.47
CA PRO A 175 28.25 -4.53 29.22
C PRO A 175 29.67 -3.98 29.45
N GLU A 176 30.52 -4.17 28.45
CA GLU A 176 31.80 -3.47 28.35
C GLU A 176 31.55 -2.01 27.96
N HIS A 177 30.74 -1.77 26.93
CA HIS A 177 30.31 -0.42 26.54
C HIS A 177 28.78 -0.36 26.46
N ALA A 178 28.19 0.76 26.85
CA ALA A 178 26.74 0.96 26.75
C ALA A 178 26.42 2.32 26.15
N VAL A 179 25.27 2.44 25.51
CA VAL A 179 24.68 3.73 25.13
C VAL A 179 23.27 3.88 25.67
N ILE A 180 22.95 5.08 26.16
CA ILE A 180 21.62 5.54 26.53
C ILE A 180 21.19 6.63 25.54
N LEU A 181 20.27 6.28 24.63
CA LEU A 181 19.82 7.17 23.56
C LEU A 181 18.85 8.25 24.05
N ASN A 182 17.89 7.85 24.89
CA ASN A 182 16.84 8.69 25.48
C ASN A 182 16.09 7.87 26.56
N ILE A 183 15.39 8.55 27.48
CA ILE A 183 14.59 7.93 28.55
C ILE A 183 13.26 8.68 28.67
N GLU A 184 12.17 8.07 28.23
CA GLU A 184 10.82 8.63 28.26
C GLU A 184 9.86 7.70 29.02
N ALA A 185 8.69 8.23 29.40
CA ALA A 185 7.66 7.45 30.06
C ALA A 185 6.92 6.55 29.05
N GLU A 186 7.41 5.32 28.89
CA GLU A 186 6.80 4.27 28.08
C GLU A 186 6.65 2.98 28.92
N HIS A 187 5.82 2.03 28.45
CA HIS A 187 5.59 0.74 29.12
C HIS A 187 5.04 0.86 30.56
N LEU A 188 4.15 1.84 30.79
CA LEU A 188 3.50 2.08 32.09
C LEU A 188 2.51 0.98 32.51
N ASP A 189 2.32 -0.04 31.67
CA ASP A 189 1.69 -1.30 32.02
C ASP A 189 2.61 -2.21 32.86
N PHE A 190 3.92 -1.98 32.79
CA PHE A 190 4.95 -2.64 33.61
C PHE A 190 5.54 -1.70 34.65
N TYR A 191 5.89 -0.47 34.26
CA TYR A 191 6.49 0.53 35.13
C TYR A 191 5.43 1.38 35.84
N ARG A 192 5.70 1.73 37.10
CA ARG A 192 4.87 2.66 37.88
C ARG A 192 4.94 4.08 37.31
N ASP A 193 6.14 4.55 37.01
CA ASP A 193 6.45 5.91 36.59
C ASP A 193 7.84 5.98 35.95
N LEU A 194 8.20 7.17 35.48
CA LEU A 194 9.52 7.46 34.91
C LEU A 194 10.66 7.21 35.92
N ASP A 195 10.43 7.37 37.22
CA ASP A 195 11.48 7.15 38.22
C ASP A 195 11.87 5.68 38.31
N GLN A 196 10.90 4.76 38.24
CA GLN A 196 11.23 3.33 38.17
C GLN A 196 12.00 2.97 36.89
N ILE A 197 11.69 3.63 35.76
CA ILE A 197 12.47 3.45 34.52
C ILE A 197 13.90 3.94 34.73
N ARG A 198 14.09 5.12 35.35
CA ARG A 198 15.41 5.68 35.68
C ARG A 198 16.25 4.76 36.58
N GLU A 199 15.62 4.04 37.51
CA GLU A 199 16.32 3.06 38.36
C GLU A 199 16.91 1.91 37.53
N VAL A 200 16.18 1.40 36.54
CA VAL A 200 16.64 0.33 35.65
C VAL A 200 17.82 0.79 34.80
N PHE A 201 17.74 1.99 34.20
CA PHE A 201 18.84 2.58 33.44
C PHE A 201 20.06 2.89 34.32
N THR A 202 19.85 3.39 35.54
CA THR A 202 20.91 3.64 36.52
C THR A 202 21.67 2.37 36.85
N LYS A 203 20.95 1.27 37.09
CA LYS A 203 21.58 -0.01 37.39
C LYS A 203 22.41 -0.55 36.24
N MET A 204 21.94 -0.42 34.99
CA MET A 204 22.72 -0.79 33.81
C MET A 204 23.97 0.09 33.65
N ALA A 205 23.82 1.41 33.83
CA ALA A 205 24.92 2.36 33.77
C ALA A 205 26.01 2.03 34.81
N ASP A 206 25.63 1.74 36.05
CA ASP A 206 26.56 1.40 37.13
C ASP A 206 27.23 0.02 36.91
N GLN A 207 26.60 -0.86 36.13
CA GLN A 207 27.15 -2.17 35.73
C GLN A 207 28.02 -2.12 34.46
N THR A 208 28.14 -0.97 33.80
CA THR A 208 28.96 -0.77 32.60
C THR A 208 30.43 -0.60 32.99
N ARG A 209 31.32 -1.38 32.37
CA ARG A 209 32.74 -1.44 32.78
C ARG A 209 33.64 -0.42 32.07
N GLY A 210 33.45 -0.27 30.77
CA GLY A 210 34.18 0.63 29.89
C GLY A 210 33.45 1.95 29.74
N SER A 211 33.04 2.28 28.51
CA SER A 211 32.47 3.59 28.18
C SER A 211 30.94 3.58 28.24
N LEU A 212 30.37 4.61 28.89
CA LEU A 212 28.94 4.89 28.86
C LEU A 212 28.66 6.10 27.97
N VAL A 213 28.10 5.86 26.79
CA VAL A 213 27.74 6.89 25.81
C VAL A 213 26.32 7.41 26.10
N TYR A 214 26.08 8.71 26.00
CA TYR A 214 24.74 9.27 26.24
C TYR A 214 24.45 10.53 25.41
N CYS A 215 23.17 10.72 25.10
CA CYS A 215 22.63 11.87 24.36
C CYS A 215 22.45 13.09 25.27
N VAL A 216 22.95 14.26 24.91
CA VAL A 216 22.76 15.48 25.73
C VAL A 216 21.42 16.18 25.48
N GLU A 217 20.76 15.86 24.37
CA GLU A 217 19.43 16.32 23.98
C GLU A 217 18.33 15.73 24.86
N ASP A 218 18.58 14.55 25.44
CA ASP A 218 17.68 13.92 26.39
C ASP A 218 18.04 14.40 27.81
N PRO A 219 17.15 15.16 28.48
CA PRO A 219 17.46 15.74 29.79
C PRO A 219 17.64 14.68 30.87
N VAL A 220 16.94 13.55 30.78
CA VAL A 220 16.99 12.47 31.79
C VAL A 220 18.30 11.70 31.67
N ALA A 221 18.71 11.34 30.45
CA ALA A 221 19.99 10.72 30.16
C ALA A 221 21.15 11.65 30.52
N ARG A 222 21.03 12.96 30.24
CA ARG A 222 22.02 13.96 30.62
C ARG A 222 22.18 14.07 32.15
N GLU A 223 21.07 14.12 32.89
CA GLU A 223 21.08 14.17 34.35
C GLU A 223 21.70 12.90 34.94
N LEU A 224 21.30 11.73 34.42
CA LEU A 224 21.78 10.43 34.85
C LEU A 224 23.28 10.31 34.57
N CYS A 225 23.72 10.46 33.32
CA CYS A 225 25.09 10.14 32.93
C CYS A 225 26.10 11.25 33.23
N GLY A 226 25.73 12.53 33.15
CA GLY A 226 26.69 13.64 33.03
C GLY A 226 27.65 13.86 34.22
N LYS A 227 27.42 13.20 35.37
CA LYS A 227 28.29 13.25 36.55
C LYS A 227 29.10 11.96 36.78
N ARG A 228 28.88 10.93 35.97
CA ARG A 228 29.56 9.62 36.11
C ARG A 228 30.96 9.67 35.49
N ALA A 229 31.85 8.83 35.98
CA ALA A 229 33.15 8.60 35.33
C ALA A 229 32.97 7.76 34.05
N ASN A 230 33.96 7.80 33.15
CA ASN A 230 33.99 7.03 31.90
C ASN A 230 32.81 7.27 30.95
N THR A 231 32.19 8.44 31.01
CA THR A 231 31.10 8.81 30.11
C THR A 231 31.58 9.55 28.87
N ILE A 232 30.86 9.36 27.77
CA ILE A 232 31.07 10.06 26.50
C ILE A 232 29.74 10.67 26.07
N SER A 233 29.69 11.99 25.94
CA SER A 233 28.48 12.69 25.53
C SER A 233 28.42 12.86 24.00
N TYR A 234 27.23 12.78 23.41
CA TYR A 234 27.01 13.18 22.02
C TYR A 234 25.77 14.07 21.88
N GLY A 235 25.76 14.91 20.85
CA GLY A 235 24.63 15.78 20.53
C GLY A 235 24.90 16.81 19.45
N TRP A 236 24.10 17.88 19.40
CA TRP A 236 24.24 18.98 18.47
C TRP A 236 25.35 19.96 18.89
N THR A 237 25.41 20.28 20.18
CA THR A 237 26.33 21.26 20.77
C THR A 237 26.74 20.84 22.19
N ASP A 238 27.87 21.35 22.68
CA ASP A 238 28.35 21.13 24.06
C ASP A 238 28.45 19.65 24.50
N ALA A 239 28.87 18.78 23.58
CA ALA A 239 29.08 17.35 23.80
C ALA A 239 30.47 16.90 23.31
N ASP A 240 30.92 15.72 23.74
CA ASP A 240 32.20 15.15 23.29
C ASP A 240 32.17 14.85 21.78
N PHE A 241 31.04 14.37 21.26
CA PHE A 241 30.82 14.18 19.82
C PHE A 241 29.68 15.07 19.33
N THR A 242 29.95 15.90 18.32
CA THR A 242 28.95 16.78 17.72
C THR A 242 28.86 16.65 16.21
N ALA A 243 27.69 16.97 15.66
CA ALA A 243 27.44 17.10 14.22
C ALA A 243 27.10 18.55 13.84
N SER A 244 27.84 19.11 12.88
CA SER A 244 27.55 20.41 12.25
C SER A 244 27.23 20.25 10.75
N ASP A 245 26.79 21.33 10.11
CA ASP A 245 26.59 21.41 8.65
C ASP A 245 25.68 20.31 8.09
N VAL A 246 24.65 19.94 8.87
CA VAL A 246 23.70 18.88 8.52
C VAL A 246 22.89 19.28 7.28
N ARG A 247 23.03 18.49 6.23
CA ARG A 247 22.37 18.65 4.93
C ARG A 247 21.59 17.39 4.61
N ASP A 248 20.31 17.52 4.28
CA ASP A 248 19.52 16.41 3.76
C ASP A 248 19.76 16.27 2.25
N LEU A 249 20.17 15.07 1.83
CA LEU A 249 20.35 14.67 0.44
C LEU A 249 19.16 13.80 -0.02
N ARG A 250 19.14 13.37 -1.29
CA ARG A 250 18.02 12.57 -1.84
C ARG A 250 18.05 11.12 -1.32
N GLY A 251 17.67 10.94 -0.05
CA GLY A 251 17.63 9.64 0.63
C GLY A 251 18.78 9.39 1.61
N SER A 252 19.68 10.35 1.80
CA SER A 252 20.80 10.32 2.76
C SER A 252 20.90 11.65 3.53
N SER A 253 21.73 11.71 4.56
CA SER A 253 22.08 12.97 5.26
C SER A 253 23.60 13.13 5.29
N ALA A 254 24.12 14.34 5.10
CA ALA A 254 25.54 14.67 5.18
C ALA A 254 25.82 15.64 6.33
N PHE A 255 26.90 15.44 7.08
CA PHE A 255 27.26 16.28 8.24
C PHE A 255 28.74 16.17 8.59
N THR A 256 29.27 17.18 9.28
CA THR A 256 30.66 17.22 9.77
C THR A 256 30.69 16.72 11.22
N VAL A 257 31.58 15.77 11.53
CA VAL A 257 31.73 15.24 12.89
C VAL A 257 32.93 15.85 13.60
N THR A 258 32.71 16.29 14.84
CA THR A 258 33.74 16.83 15.72
C THR A 258 33.83 16.01 17.00
N LYS A 259 35.05 15.73 17.47
CA LYS A 259 35.34 15.11 18.76
C LYS A 259 36.10 16.09 19.65
N ARG A 260 35.48 16.53 20.76
CA ARG A 260 36.04 17.49 21.74
C ARG A 260 36.65 18.73 21.07
N GLY A 261 35.92 19.32 20.13
CA GLY A 261 36.34 20.50 19.36
C GLY A 261 37.28 20.22 18.19
N LYS A 262 37.79 18.99 18.01
CA LYS A 262 38.62 18.61 16.85
C LYS A 262 37.76 17.95 15.76
N VAL A 263 37.79 18.51 14.56
CA VAL A 263 37.11 17.92 13.38
C VAL A 263 37.72 16.55 13.07
N LEU A 264 36.86 15.53 12.97
CA LEU A 264 37.25 14.19 12.52
C LEU A 264 37.09 14.06 11.00
N GLY A 265 36.02 14.64 10.45
CA GLY A 265 35.75 14.68 9.01
C GLY A 265 34.26 14.65 8.70
N ASP A 266 33.95 14.55 7.41
CA ASP A 266 32.58 14.51 6.90
C ASP A 266 32.03 13.09 6.87
N ILE A 267 30.75 12.95 7.18
CA ILE A 267 29.97 11.72 7.05
C ILE A 267 28.85 11.96 6.04
N GLU A 268 28.69 11.02 5.12
CA GLU A 268 27.41 10.77 4.47
C GLU A 268 26.77 9.57 5.15
N LEU A 269 25.54 9.70 5.60
CA LEU A 269 24.74 8.66 6.21
C LEU A 269 23.70 8.19 5.20
N GLY A 270 23.71 6.91 4.85
CA GLY A 270 22.85 6.33 3.81
C GLY A 270 21.34 6.35 4.10
N ILE A 271 20.90 6.95 5.22
CA ILE A 271 19.51 7.20 5.56
C ILE A 271 19.29 8.67 5.97
N PRO A 272 18.09 9.24 5.71
CA PRO A 272 17.82 10.64 6.01
C PRO A 272 17.38 10.84 7.47
N GLY A 273 17.41 12.09 7.92
CA GLY A 273 16.74 12.55 9.14
C GLY A 273 17.68 12.89 10.28
N ARG A 274 17.40 14.01 10.96
CA ARG A 274 18.22 14.53 12.06
C ARG A 274 18.34 13.56 13.24
N HIS A 275 17.28 12.82 13.56
CA HIS A 275 17.32 11.80 14.60
C HIS A 275 18.28 10.65 14.23
N ASN A 276 18.41 10.32 12.93
CA ASN A 276 19.36 9.33 12.46
C ASN A 276 20.81 9.85 12.48
N VAL A 277 21.02 11.16 12.34
CA VAL A 277 22.33 11.78 12.59
C VAL A 277 22.73 11.62 14.07
N LEU A 278 21.82 11.83 15.02
CA LEU A 278 22.08 11.55 16.44
C LEU A 278 22.38 10.06 16.70
N ASN A 279 21.62 9.15 16.09
CA ASN A 279 21.89 7.72 16.14
C ASN A 279 23.27 7.37 15.56
N ALA A 280 23.67 8.02 14.48
CA ALA A 280 24.99 7.86 13.88
C ALA A 280 26.10 8.38 14.79
N LEU A 281 25.92 9.53 15.46
CA LEU A 281 26.87 10.03 16.46
C LEU A 281 27.04 9.04 17.62
N ALA A 282 25.95 8.44 18.11
CA ALA A 282 26.01 7.39 19.12
C ALA A 282 26.84 6.18 18.64
N ALA A 283 26.62 5.74 17.41
CA ALA A 283 27.37 4.63 16.81
C ALA A 283 28.86 4.98 16.58
N ILE A 284 29.17 6.21 16.17
CA ILE A 284 30.53 6.72 16.02
C ILE A 284 31.26 6.74 17.37
N ALA A 285 30.61 7.24 18.42
CA ALA A 285 31.18 7.28 19.77
C ALA A 285 31.46 5.87 20.32
N LEU A 286 30.56 4.91 20.10
CA LEU A 286 30.78 3.51 20.45
C LEU A 286 31.91 2.87 19.63
N ALA A 287 31.97 3.15 18.33
CA ALA A 287 33.02 2.62 17.46
C ALA A 287 34.40 3.15 17.86
N ASP A 288 34.50 4.44 18.19
CA ASP A 288 35.73 5.06 18.71
C ASP A 288 36.15 4.43 20.06
N ALA A 289 35.19 4.17 20.97
CA ALA A 289 35.47 3.48 22.23
C ALA A 289 35.97 2.04 22.03
N CYS A 290 35.56 1.38 20.94
CA CYS A 290 36.05 0.05 20.55
C CYS A 290 37.37 0.09 19.76
N GLY A 291 37.90 1.29 19.46
CA GLY A 291 39.16 1.47 18.73
C GLY A 291 39.05 1.46 17.20
N ALA A 292 37.85 1.65 16.63
CA ALA A 292 37.65 1.69 15.19
C ALA A 292 38.21 2.97 14.55
N GLU A 293 38.83 2.84 13.37
CA GLU A 293 39.33 3.99 12.61
C GLU A 293 38.17 4.80 11.99
N PHE A 294 38.16 6.12 12.20
CA PHE A 294 37.08 6.99 11.71
C PHE A 294 36.84 6.87 10.20
N SER A 295 37.87 6.67 9.37
CA SER A 295 37.69 6.55 7.92
C SER A 295 36.88 5.30 7.53
N LEU A 296 37.04 4.19 8.27
CA LEU A 296 36.25 2.96 8.09
C LEU A 296 34.81 3.18 8.57
N VAL A 297 34.64 3.84 9.71
CA VAL A 297 33.34 4.23 10.25
C VAL A 297 32.56 5.08 9.25
N ALA A 298 33.20 6.09 8.67
CA ALA A 298 32.61 6.97 7.68
C ALA A 298 32.12 6.23 6.42
N ARG A 299 32.96 5.33 5.88
CA ARG A 299 32.57 4.49 4.73
C ARG A 299 31.40 3.57 5.05
N ALA A 300 31.38 2.98 6.24
CA ALA A 300 30.30 2.08 6.66
C ALA A 300 28.95 2.82 6.79
N LEU A 301 28.95 4.02 7.40
CA LEU A 301 27.73 4.82 7.54
C LEU A 301 27.17 5.28 6.19
N ALA A 302 28.02 5.55 5.19
CA ALA A 302 27.58 5.88 3.84
C ALA A 302 26.88 4.71 3.13
N ALA A 303 27.31 3.48 3.39
CA ALA A 303 26.69 2.27 2.85
C ALA A 303 25.46 1.79 3.62
N PHE A 304 25.14 2.41 4.76
CA PHE A 304 24.05 1.97 5.62
C PHE A 304 22.68 2.29 5.01
N ALA A 305 21.96 1.27 4.57
CA ALA A 305 20.65 1.40 3.90
C ALA A 305 19.43 1.36 4.86
N GLY A 306 19.63 1.50 6.17
CA GLY A 306 18.56 1.48 7.16
C GLY A 306 18.03 0.09 7.49
N ALA A 307 17.13 0.03 8.46
CA ALA A 307 16.38 -1.17 8.79
C ALA A 307 15.16 -1.31 7.89
N LYS A 308 14.71 -2.55 7.62
CA LYS A 308 13.41 -2.76 6.99
C LYS A 308 12.34 -2.02 7.80
N ARG A 309 11.45 -1.30 7.10
CA ARG A 309 10.37 -0.52 7.69
C ARG A 309 10.83 0.61 8.62
N ARG A 310 12.03 1.18 8.46
CA ARG A 310 12.44 2.41 9.17
C ARG A 310 12.80 3.47 8.14
N PHE A 311 11.85 4.36 7.86
CA PHE A 311 11.87 5.30 6.74
C PHE A 311 12.30 4.63 5.40
N GLU A 312 11.83 3.41 5.17
CA GLU A 312 12.25 2.58 4.04
C GLU A 312 11.63 3.11 2.74
N THR A 313 12.46 3.52 1.78
CA THR A 313 11.96 3.94 0.47
C THR A 313 11.56 2.73 -0.36
N ARG A 314 10.24 2.53 -0.56
CA ARG A 314 9.67 1.46 -1.38
C ARG A 314 9.66 1.80 -2.87
N TYR A 315 9.53 3.09 -3.19
CA TYR A 315 9.54 3.59 -4.56
C TYR A 315 9.97 5.05 -4.60
N LEU A 316 10.76 5.40 -5.60
CA LEU A 316 11.23 6.77 -5.82
C LEU A 316 11.31 7.05 -7.31
N SER A 317 10.61 8.09 -7.75
CA SER A 317 10.69 8.63 -9.11
C SER A 317 10.83 10.15 -9.07
N ALA A 318 10.75 10.81 -10.22
CA ALA A 318 10.67 12.26 -10.29
C ALA A 318 9.33 12.81 -9.75
N ASN A 319 8.28 11.99 -9.80
CA ASN A 319 6.92 12.40 -9.44
C ASN A 319 6.48 11.90 -8.08
N PHE A 320 7.03 10.79 -7.58
CA PHE A 320 6.51 10.17 -6.35
C PHE A 320 7.63 9.66 -5.47
N ARG A 321 7.37 9.67 -4.16
CA ARG A 321 8.15 8.95 -3.16
C ARG A 321 7.21 8.16 -2.26
N ILE A 322 7.43 6.85 -2.17
CA ILE A 322 6.66 5.96 -1.29
C ILE A 322 7.61 5.45 -0.21
N VAL A 323 7.28 5.73 1.04
CA VAL A 323 8.05 5.36 2.24
C VAL A 323 7.22 4.45 3.13
N ASP A 324 7.87 3.50 3.77
CA ASP A 324 7.28 2.64 4.80
C ASP A 324 8.04 2.81 6.11
N ASP A 325 7.31 3.05 7.21
CA ASP A 325 7.91 3.24 8.52
C ASP A 325 7.09 2.58 9.65
N TYR A 326 7.82 1.96 10.58
CA TYR A 326 7.29 1.15 11.68
C TYR A 326 6.77 2.00 12.83
N GLY A 327 7.02 3.31 12.83
CA GLY A 327 6.59 4.24 13.86
C GLY A 327 5.11 4.06 14.18
N HIS A 328 4.81 3.84 15.46
CA HIS A 328 3.48 3.55 15.96
C HIS A 328 3.18 4.25 17.28
N HIS A 329 4.15 4.97 17.86
CA HIS A 329 3.98 5.91 18.96
C HIS A 329 3.98 7.37 18.45
N PRO A 330 3.27 8.33 19.09
CA PRO A 330 3.24 9.73 18.62
C PRO A 330 4.63 10.38 18.45
N SER A 331 5.59 10.10 19.33
CA SER A 331 6.97 10.61 19.22
C SER A 331 7.68 10.09 17.96
N GLU A 332 7.52 8.79 17.65
CA GLU A 332 8.06 8.18 16.43
C GLU A 332 7.41 8.77 15.17
N LEU A 333 6.08 8.94 15.18
CA LEU A 333 5.35 9.59 14.08
C LEU A 333 5.87 11.01 13.87
N ALA A 334 6.12 11.77 14.93
CA ALA A 334 6.63 13.14 14.84
C ALA A 334 7.99 13.18 14.14
N ALA A 335 8.91 12.29 14.53
CA ALA A 335 10.23 12.17 13.92
C ALA A 335 10.16 11.78 12.43
N THR A 336 9.29 10.83 12.09
CA THR A 336 9.08 10.39 10.70
C THR A 336 8.47 11.51 9.85
N LEU A 337 7.42 12.18 10.33
CA LEU A 337 6.77 13.28 9.60
C LEU A 337 7.68 14.51 9.47
N GLN A 338 8.51 14.80 10.48
CA GLN A 338 9.53 15.85 10.38
C GLN A 338 10.55 15.55 9.28
N THR A 339 11.04 14.30 9.23
CA THR A 339 11.97 13.85 8.18
C THR A 339 11.32 13.90 6.82
N ALA A 340 10.05 13.51 6.72
CA ALA A 340 9.30 13.63 5.48
C ALA A 340 9.12 15.07 5.01
N GLY A 341 8.84 15.99 5.95
CA GLY A 341 8.71 17.42 5.68
C GLY A 341 10.02 18.05 5.19
N SER A 342 11.18 17.66 5.74
CA SER A 342 12.47 18.22 5.31
C SER A 342 12.85 17.84 3.86
N LEU A 343 12.25 16.78 3.34
CA LEU A 343 12.39 16.37 1.94
C LEU A 343 11.57 17.25 0.96
N ASN A 344 10.83 18.24 1.47
CA ASN A 344 10.05 19.24 0.72
C ASN A 344 9.13 18.63 -0.36
N PRO A 345 8.26 17.64 -0.03
CA PRO A 345 7.28 17.15 -0.99
C PRO A 345 6.23 18.22 -1.30
N LYS A 346 5.55 18.12 -2.46
CA LYS A 346 4.40 19.02 -2.73
C LYS A 346 3.25 18.77 -1.76
N ARG A 347 3.06 17.50 -1.40
CA ARG A 347 2.13 17.06 -0.35
C ARG A 347 2.69 15.84 0.37
N LEU A 348 2.51 15.82 1.68
CA LEU A 348 2.74 14.68 2.54
C LEU A 348 1.42 13.93 2.76
N VAL A 349 1.33 12.72 2.21
CA VAL A 349 0.19 11.82 2.36
C VAL A 349 0.55 10.70 3.33
N VAL A 350 -0.31 10.41 4.30
CA VAL A 350 -0.08 9.37 5.31
C VAL A 350 -1.19 8.33 5.26
N LEU A 351 -0.81 7.05 5.23
CA LEU A 351 -1.69 5.93 5.57
C LEU A 351 -1.22 5.34 6.90
N PHE A 352 -1.96 5.60 7.97
CA PHE A 352 -1.64 5.15 9.32
C PHE A 352 -2.49 3.95 9.74
N GLN A 353 -1.86 2.94 10.34
CA GLN A 353 -2.52 1.85 11.04
C GLN A 353 -2.19 1.93 12.54
N PRO A 354 -3.17 2.29 13.38
CA PRO A 354 -2.99 2.27 14.82
C PRO A 354 -2.67 0.87 15.33
N HIS A 355 -1.83 0.75 16.34
CA HIS A 355 -1.42 -0.53 16.92
C HIS A 355 -1.85 -0.62 18.38
N ARG A 356 -2.69 -1.63 18.69
CA ARG A 356 -3.40 -1.86 19.97
C ARG A 356 -4.53 -0.87 20.25
N TYR A 357 -5.64 -1.37 20.79
CA TYR A 357 -6.82 -0.58 21.18
C TYR A 357 -6.51 0.27 22.41
N THR A 358 -5.82 -0.30 23.40
CA THR A 358 -5.42 0.39 24.64
C THR A 358 -4.62 1.66 24.36
N ARG A 359 -3.58 1.56 23.52
CA ARG A 359 -2.75 2.69 23.09
C ARG A 359 -3.54 3.71 22.28
N THR A 360 -4.36 3.24 21.34
CA THR A 360 -5.20 4.12 20.50
C THR A 360 -6.12 4.97 21.37
N GLN A 361 -6.71 4.38 22.41
CA GLN A 361 -7.56 5.09 23.36
C GLN A 361 -6.77 6.08 24.22
N ALA A 362 -5.65 5.63 24.81
CA ALA A 362 -4.87 6.42 25.76
C ALA A 362 -4.21 7.65 25.11
N LEU A 363 -3.70 7.51 23.88
CA LEU A 363 -2.90 8.53 23.19
C LEU A 363 -3.63 9.19 22.02
N ALA A 364 -4.96 9.05 21.95
CA ALA A 364 -5.77 9.54 20.82
C ALA A 364 -5.49 11.01 20.50
N ASP A 365 -5.40 11.84 21.53
CA ASP A 365 -5.19 13.28 21.40
C ASP A 365 -3.78 13.65 20.92
N ASP A 366 -2.76 12.88 21.31
CA ASP A 366 -1.38 13.06 20.86
C ASP A 366 -1.21 12.62 19.41
N PHE A 367 -1.84 11.50 19.02
CA PHE A 367 -1.96 11.10 17.62
C PHE A 367 -2.66 12.18 16.79
N GLY A 368 -3.78 12.70 17.31
CA GLY A 368 -4.56 13.76 16.66
C GLY A 368 -3.73 15.03 16.40
N LYS A 369 -2.80 15.36 17.31
CA LYS A 369 -1.88 16.49 17.19
C LYS A 369 -0.75 16.21 16.19
N VAL A 370 -0.05 15.08 16.32
CA VAL A 370 1.15 14.80 15.49
C VAL A 370 0.80 14.60 14.02
N LEU A 371 -0.34 13.97 13.72
CA LEU A 371 -0.79 13.73 12.35
C LEU A 371 -1.20 15.02 11.61
N GLN A 372 -1.30 16.16 12.30
CA GLN A 372 -1.51 17.46 11.64
C GLN A 372 -0.30 17.92 10.82
N ALA A 373 0.86 17.28 10.96
CA ALA A 373 2.03 17.59 10.14
C ALA A 373 1.91 17.11 8.68
N ALA A 374 0.89 16.30 8.35
CA ALA A 374 0.61 15.82 6.99
C ALA A 374 -0.47 16.67 6.29
N ASP A 375 -0.54 16.60 4.97
CA ASP A 375 -1.55 17.31 4.17
C ASP A 375 -2.84 16.49 3.99
N LEU A 376 -2.70 15.15 3.97
CA LEU A 376 -3.81 14.21 3.82
C LEU A 376 -3.53 12.94 4.60
N VAL A 377 -4.46 12.53 5.47
CA VAL A 377 -4.31 11.35 6.31
C VAL A 377 -5.42 10.34 6.05
N PHE A 378 -5.03 9.09 5.89
CA PHE A 378 -5.90 7.94 5.89
C PHE A 378 -5.59 7.11 7.13
N ILE A 379 -6.61 6.72 7.87
CA ILE A 379 -6.47 5.91 9.09
C ILE A 379 -7.21 4.60 8.86
N SER A 380 -6.50 3.49 8.94
CA SER A 380 -7.11 2.16 8.91
C SER A 380 -7.65 1.76 10.28
N ASP A 381 -8.35 0.63 10.35
CA ASP A 381 -8.75 0.10 11.65
C ASP A 381 -7.56 -0.40 12.48
N VAL A 382 -7.77 -0.54 13.78
CA VAL A 382 -6.71 -0.85 14.75
C VAL A 382 -6.16 -2.25 14.52
N TYR A 383 -4.84 -2.37 14.40
CA TYR A 383 -4.16 -3.65 14.47
C TYR A 383 -4.15 -4.15 15.93
N ALA A 384 -4.97 -5.15 16.22
CA ALA A 384 -5.25 -5.61 17.59
C ALA A 384 -4.02 -6.11 18.35
N ALA A 385 -3.06 -6.74 17.66
CA ALA A 385 -1.88 -7.36 18.30
C ALA A 385 -2.23 -8.29 19.48
N SER A 386 -3.29 -9.10 19.32
CA SER A 386 -3.86 -10.01 20.33
C SER A 386 -4.74 -9.38 21.42
N GLU A 387 -5.01 -8.06 21.37
CA GLU A 387 -6.00 -7.44 22.26
C GLU A 387 -7.44 -7.77 21.84
N THR A 388 -8.33 -7.84 22.83
CA THR A 388 -9.78 -7.87 22.57
C THR A 388 -10.23 -6.45 22.18
N PRO A 389 -11.06 -6.28 21.13
CA PRO A 389 -11.57 -4.97 20.76
C PRO A 389 -12.23 -4.24 21.92
N ILE A 390 -11.88 -2.97 22.10
CA ILE A 390 -12.51 -2.08 23.09
C ILE A 390 -13.71 -1.40 22.43
N PRO A 391 -14.95 -1.54 22.97
CA PRO A 391 -16.12 -0.90 22.41
C PRO A 391 -15.94 0.61 22.20
N GLY A 392 -16.21 1.10 20.99
CA GLY A 392 -16.06 2.51 20.62
C GLY A 392 -14.64 2.96 20.24
N VAL A 393 -13.64 2.09 20.34
CA VAL A 393 -12.25 2.38 19.93
C VAL A 393 -11.98 1.77 18.56
N SER A 394 -11.67 2.61 17.58
CA SER A 394 -11.32 2.21 16.20
C SER A 394 -10.42 3.25 15.55
N GLY A 395 -10.08 3.07 14.27
CA GLY A 395 -9.44 4.13 13.48
C GLY A 395 -10.25 5.44 13.44
N GLN A 396 -11.59 5.37 13.54
CA GLN A 396 -12.45 6.56 13.61
C GLN A 396 -12.16 7.41 14.86
N THR A 397 -11.76 6.79 15.98
CA THR A 397 -11.36 7.51 17.20
C THR A 397 -10.23 8.51 16.93
N LEU A 398 -9.27 8.14 16.08
CA LEU A 398 -8.16 9.03 15.71
C LEU A 398 -8.57 10.08 14.68
N VAL A 399 -9.48 9.74 13.76
CA VAL A 399 -10.06 10.73 12.83
C VAL A 399 -10.77 11.84 13.61
N ASP A 400 -11.55 11.47 14.62
CA ASP A 400 -12.25 12.41 15.49
C ASP A 400 -11.27 13.23 16.34
N ALA A 401 -10.19 12.60 16.85
CA ALA A 401 -9.13 13.30 17.56
C ALA A 401 -8.40 14.31 16.67
N MET A 402 -8.10 13.97 15.41
CA MET A 402 -7.52 14.89 14.44
C MET A 402 -8.46 16.06 14.14
N ALA A 403 -9.75 15.81 13.94
CA ALA A 403 -10.74 16.86 13.68
C ALA A 403 -10.85 17.88 14.83
N ARG A 404 -10.62 17.44 16.08
CA ARG A 404 -10.55 18.34 17.25
C ARG A 404 -9.27 19.17 17.33
N ARG A 405 -8.18 18.73 16.71
CA ARG A 405 -6.84 19.34 16.83
C ARG A 405 -6.47 20.26 15.66
N GLY A 406 -7.08 20.12 14.49
CA GLY A 406 -6.78 20.98 13.35
C GLY A 406 -7.64 20.71 12.11
N LYS A 407 -7.17 21.23 10.97
CA LYS A 407 -7.93 21.26 9.69
C LYS A 407 -7.49 20.19 8.69
N VAL A 408 -6.46 19.40 9.01
CA VAL A 408 -5.97 18.36 8.10
C VAL A 408 -7.08 17.36 7.83
N THR A 409 -7.27 17.03 6.55
CA THR A 409 -8.31 16.08 6.14
C THR A 409 -7.88 14.67 6.53
N ALA A 410 -8.69 14.01 7.35
CA ALA A 410 -8.52 12.62 7.74
C ALA A 410 -9.69 11.76 7.25
N LYS A 411 -9.40 10.56 6.74
CA LYS A 411 -10.41 9.59 6.27
C LYS A 411 -10.22 8.24 6.95
N PHE A 412 -11.30 7.71 7.52
CA PHE A 412 -11.31 6.36 8.07
C PHE A 412 -11.51 5.32 6.96
N LEU A 413 -10.63 4.32 6.92
CA LEU A 413 -10.64 3.19 5.99
C LEU A 413 -10.73 1.88 6.79
N PRO A 414 -11.94 1.37 7.10
CA PRO A 414 -12.11 0.22 7.99
C PRO A 414 -11.45 -1.07 7.48
N ARG A 415 -11.25 -1.18 6.16
CA ARG A 415 -10.65 -2.33 5.49
C ARG A 415 -9.28 -1.98 4.95
N LEU A 416 -8.23 -2.36 5.67
CA LEU A 416 -6.84 -2.13 5.23
C LEU A 416 -6.54 -2.83 3.90
N ASP A 417 -7.10 -4.02 3.68
CA ASP A 417 -6.91 -4.81 2.46
C ASP A 417 -7.44 -4.13 1.19
N LYS A 418 -8.30 -3.11 1.34
CA LYS A 418 -8.82 -2.25 0.27
C LYS A 418 -8.28 -0.82 0.33
N ALA A 419 -7.42 -0.48 1.31
CA ALA A 419 -6.95 0.88 1.51
C ALA A 419 -6.10 1.38 0.34
N HIS A 420 -5.34 0.49 -0.32
CA HIS A 420 -4.50 0.87 -1.46
C HIS A 420 -5.31 1.44 -2.63
N TYR A 421 -6.56 1.01 -2.84
CA TYR A 421 -7.43 1.57 -3.87
C TYR A 421 -7.72 3.05 -3.62
N VAL A 422 -8.11 3.39 -2.40
CA VAL A 422 -8.49 4.76 -2.04
C VAL A 422 -7.25 5.67 -1.96
N VAL A 423 -6.17 5.17 -1.35
CA VAL A 423 -4.93 5.93 -1.18
C VAL A 423 -4.24 6.15 -2.53
N GLY A 424 -4.06 5.08 -3.32
CA GLY A 424 -3.42 5.17 -4.64
C GLY A 424 -4.17 6.07 -5.62
N ASN A 425 -5.51 6.08 -5.60
CA ASN A 425 -6.31 6.99 -6.42
C ASN A 425 -6.20 8.47 -6.00
N ALA A 426 -5.82 8.74 -4.74
CA ALA A 426 -5.70 10.09 -4.20
C ALA A 426 -4.32 10.73 -4.43
N LEU A 427 -3.32 9.94 -4.84
CA LEU A 427 -1.95 10.43 -5.06
C LEU A 427 -1.86 11.35 -6.28
N GLN A 428 -1.00 12.37 -6.16
CA GLN A 428 -0.72 13.35 -7.21
C GLN A 428 0.78 13.49 -7.44
N SER A 429 1.18 13.96 -8.63
CA SER A 429 2.61 14.20 -8.92
C SER A 429 3.19 15.24 -7.96
N GLY A 430 4.28 14.85 -7.28
CA GLY A 430 4.96 15.55 -6.21
C GLY A 430 4.64 15.02 -4.81
N ASP A 431 3.74 14.03 -4.68
CA ASP A 431 3.35 13.47 -3.39
C ASP A 431 4.46 12.57 -2.81
N LEU A 432 4.64 12.67 -1.49
CA LEU A 432 5.33 11.68 -0.67
C LEU A 432 4.27 10.93 0.15
N LEU A 433 4.09 9.64 -0.13
CA LEU A 433 3.24 8.75 0.66
C LEU A 433 4.06 8.04 1.74
N ILE A 434 3.57 8.03 2.97
CA ILE A 434 4.11 7.18 4.04
C ILE A 434 3.07 6.19 4.52
N THR A 435 3.41 4.90 4.49
CA THR A 435 2.70 3.88 5.27
C THR A 435 3.30 3.82 6.68
N LEU A 436 2.49 4.11 7.69
CA LEU A 436 2.91 4.24 9.09
C LEU A 436 2.22 3.22 9.98
N GLY A 437 3.01 2.47 10.75
CA GLY A 437 2.51 1.59 11.82
C GLY A 437 3.22 0.24 11.86
N ALA A 438 3.15 -0.42 13.02
CA ALA A 438 3.83 -1.69 13.29
C ALA A 438 3.16 -2.92 12.66
N GLY A 439 1.86 -2.83 12.31
CA GLY A 439 1.07 -3.92 11.72
C GLY A 439 1.39 -4.20 10.24
N ASN A 440 0.38 -4.60 9.48
CA ASN A 440 0.50 -4.99 8.08
C ASN A 440 0.26 -3.86 7.05
N VAL A 441 0.20 -2.60 7.50
CA VAL A 441 0.00 -1.41 6.63
C VAL A 441 1.01 -1.29 5.49
N HIS A 442 2.23 -1.79 5.68
CA HIS A 442 3.29 -1.80 4.67
C HIS A 442 2.88 -2.52 3.39
N GLU A 443 2.01 -3.54 3.47
CA GLU A 443 1.53 -4.29 2.30
C GLU A 443 0.77 -3.39 1.31
N ALA A 444 -0.02 -2.43 1.83
CA ALA A 444 -0.72 -1.46 1.00
C ALA A 444 0.28 -0.55 0.27
N GLY A 445 1.33 -0.11 0.96
CA GLY A 445 2.43 0.67 0.38
C GLY A 445 3.16 -0.09 -0.73
N THR A 446 3.43 -1.38 -0.52
CA THR A 446 4.06 -2.26 -1.52
C THR A 446 3.19 -2.40 -2.78
N ARG A 447 1.88 -2.61 -2.64
CA ARG A 447 0.96 -2.70 -3.79
C ARG A 447 0.91 -1.38 -4.58
N ILE A 448 0.80 -0.25 -3.88
CA ILE A 448 0.82 1.08 -4.52
C ILE A 448 2.14 1.28 -5.26
N ALA A 449 3.29 1.02 -4.62
CA ALA A 449 4.60 1.17 -5.22
C ALA A 449 4.77 0.35 -6.51
N ARG A 450 4.34 -0.92 -6.49
CA ARG A 450 4.37 -1.83 -7.65
C ARG A 450 3.55 -1.28 -8.82
N ASP A 451 2.30 -0.91 -8.56
CA ASP A 451 1.36 -0.49 -9.61
C ASP A 451 1.71 0.92 -10.12
N LEU A 452 2.18 1.81 -9.25
CA LEU A 452 2.62 3.15 -9.62
C LEU A 452 3.82 3.12 -10.57
N LYS A 453 4.77 2.20 -10.35
CA LYS A 453 5.88 1.97 -11.26
C LYS A 453 5.39 1.64 -12.68
N THR A 454 4.46 0.69 -12.79
CA THR A 454 3.88 0.31 -14.10
C THR A 454 3.13 1.47 -14.73
N LEU A 455 2.37 2.25 -13.96
CA LEU A 455 1.67 3.43 -14.47
C LEU A 455 2.65 4.48 -15.02
N GLU A 456 3.74 4.77 -14.30
CA GLU A 456 4.76 5.72 -14.77
C GLU A 456 5.49 5.23 -16.03
N GLU A 457 5.78 3.92 -16.13
CA GLU A 457 6.35 3.32 -17.34
C GLU A 457 5.41 3.48 -18.55
N ILE A 458 4.10 3.28 -18.38
CA ILE A 458 3.11 3.49 -19.45
C ILE A 458 3.06 4.96 -19.87
N LYS A 459 3.04 5.89 -18.90
CA LYS A 459 3.00 7.32 -19.20
C LYS A 459 4.26 7.81 -19.91
N ALA A 460 5.41 7.19 -19.63
CA ALA A 460 6.68 7.52 -20.27
C ALA A 460 6.73 7.15 -21.77
N LEU A 461 5.78 6.35 -22.28
CA LEU A 461 5.67 6.04 -23.71
C LEU A 461 5.32 7.27 -24.57
N ALA A 462 4.72 8.31 -23.96
CA ALA A 462 4.37 9.56 -24.61
C ALA A 462 4.99 10.75 -23.86
N PRO A 463 6.32 10.96 -23.97
CA PRO A 463 7.05 11.94 -23.17
C PRO A 463 6.62 13.39 -23.40
N SER A 464 5.94 13.68 -24.52
CA SER A 464 5.33 14.98 -24.83
C SER A 464 3.96 15.22 -24.16
N GLY A 465 3.48 14.30 -23.30
CA GLY A 465 2.22 14.46 -22.57
C GLY A 465 0.98 13.90 -23.28
N GLY A 466 1.14 12.82 -24.04
CA GLY A 466 0.05 12.18 -24.80
C GLY A 466 -0.81 11.18 -24.02
N ILE A 467 -0.48 10.90 -22.75
CA ILE A 467 -1.17 9.90 -21.93
C ILE A 467 -1.36 10.42 -20.50
N ASP A 468 -2.62 10.63 -20.12
CA ASP A 468 -3.01 10.79 -18.73
C ASP A 468 -3.31 9.44 -18.08
N GLY A 469 -3.14 9.35 -16.76
CA GLY A 469 -3.43 8.09 -16.08
C GLY A 469 -3.47 8.19 -14.56
N LYS A 470 -4.23 7.27 -13.96
CA LYS A 470 -4.48 7.16 -12.52
C LYS A 470 -4.50 5.70 -12.08
N LEU A 471 -4.09 5.46 -10.84
CA LEU A 471 -4.31 4.18 -10.18
C LEU A 471 -5.74 4.08 -9.66
N TYR A 472 -6.29 2.87 -9.73
CA TYR A 472 -7.49 2.45 -9.00
C TYR A 472 -8.72 3.35 -9.19
N GLU A 473 -8.93 3.88 -10.40
CA GLU A 473 -10.04 4.80 -10.67
C GLU A 473 -11.38 4.09 -10.51
N PRO A 474 -12.31 4.59 -9.67
CA PRO A 474 -13.59 3.92 -9.46
C PRO A 474 -14.44 3.93 -10.73
N MET A 475 -14.76 2.74 -11.26
CA MET A 475 -15.56 2.61 -12.48
C MET A 475 -16.98 3.14 -12.32
N GLY A 476 -17.50 3.25 -11.10
CA GLY A 476 -18.76 3.95 -10.83
C GLY A 476 -18.80 5.42 -11.28
N ARG A 477 -17.64 6.08 -11.47
CA ARG A 477 -17.59 7.44 -12.07
C ARG A 477 -17.73 7.44 -13.58
N HIS A 478 -17.54 6.28 -14.21
CA HIS A 478 -17.39 6.11 -15.67
C HIS A 478 -18.46 5.21 -16.29
N THR A 479 -19.42 4.71 -15.50
CA THR A 479 -20.59 3.95 -15.97
C THR A 479 -21.87 4.75 -15.81
N THR A 480 -22.85 4.56 -16.70
CA THR A 480 -24.16 5.23 -16.58
C THR A 480 -25.03 4.66 -15.45
N LEU A 481 -24.70 3.46 -14.95
CA LEU A 481 -25.28 2.88 -13.73
C LEU A 481 -24.74 3.52 -12.45
N LEU A 482 -23.62 4.23 -12.52
CA LEU A 482 -22.91 4.78 -11.36
C LEU A 482 -22.45 3.71 -10.36
N VAL A 483 -22.09 2.52 -10.86
CA VAL A 483 -21.57 1.39 -10.07
C VAL A 483 -20.30 0.82 -10.69
N GLY A 484 -19.48 0.20 -9.86
CA GLY A 484 -18.28 -0.53 -10.30
C GLY A 484 -17.05 -0.27 -9.45
N GLY A 485 -16.27 -1.34 -9.25
CA GLY A 485 -14.99 -1.31 -8.54
C GLY A 485 -13.88 -0.56 -9.29
N PRO A 486 -12.64 -0.63 -8.80
CA PRO A 486 -11.52 0.14 -9.35
C PRO A 486 -11.03 -0.40 -10.70
N ALA A 487 -10.68 0.48 -11.63
CA ALA A 487 -9.78 0.17 -12.73
C ALA A 487 -8.34 0.22 -12.22
N GLN A 488 -7.59 -0.90 -12.33
CA GLN A 488 -6.21 -0.96 -11.82
C GLN A 488 -5.34 0.17 -12.41
N PHE A 489 -5.30 0.27 -13.74
CA PHE A 489 -4.67 1.38 -14.46
C PHE A 489 -5.73 2.06 -15.33
N TRP A 490 -6.20 3.24 -14.92
CA TRP A 490 -7.03 4.08 -15.77
C TRP A 490 -6.14 4.96 -16.63
N LEU A 491 -6.35 4.95 -17.95
CA LEU A 491 -5.46 5.58 -18.92
C LEU A 491 -6.25 6.33 -19.99
N GLU A 492 -5.82 7.55 -20.31
CA GLU A 492 -6.48 8.45 -21.26
C GLU A 492 -5.47 8.91 -22.32
N PRO A 493 -5.39 8.24 -23.48
CA PRO A 493 -4.54 8.68 -24.58
C PRO A 493 -5.16 9.86 -25.33
N HIS A 494 -4.31 10.75 -25.83
CA HIS A 494 -4.71 11.95 -26.59
C HIS A 494 -4.51 11.81 -28.11
N ASP A 495 -3.73 10.83 -28.55
CA ASP A 495 -3.45 10.55 -29.95
C ASP A 495 -3.39 9.03 -30.22
N PHE A 496 -3.40 8.66 -31.51
CA PHE A 496 -3.51 7.28 -31.93
C PHE A 496 -2.21 6.51 -31.72
N GLU A 497 -1.07 7.17 -31.89
CA GLU A 497 0.28 6.64 -31.71
C GLU A 497 0.52 6.25 -30.25
N SER A 498 0.17 7.14 -29.31
CA SER A 498 0.24 6.89 -27.87
C SER A 498 -0.64 5.72 -27.46
N MET A 499 -1.88 5.65 -27.99
CA MET A 499 -2.76 4.50 -27.74
C MET A 499 -2.15 3.20 -28.28
N ALA A 500 -1.57 3.21 -29.48
CA ALA A 500 -0.90 2.04 -30.07
C ALA A 500 0.29 1.57 -29.23
N ALA A 501 1.15 2.50 -28.80
CA ALA A 501 2.29 2.23 -27.93
C ALA A 501 1.87 1.62 -26.59
N MET A 502 0.81 2.15 -25.97
CA MET A 502 0.27 1.61 -24.71
C MET A 502 -0.25 0.18 -24.87
N VAL A 503 -1.01 -0.09 -25.93
CA VAL A 503 -1.56 -1.43 -26.20
C VAL A 503 -0.43 -2.43 -26.45
N ALA A 504 0.59 -2.04 -27.22
CA ALA A 504 1.78 -2.86 -27.45
C ALA A 504 2.52 -3.15 -26.13
N TYR A 505 2.80 -2.11 -25.33
CA TYR A 505 3.44 -2.24 -24.02
C TYR A 505 2.70 -3.23 -23.10
N CYS A 506 1.37 -3.10 -23.02
CA CYS A 506 0.54 -3.97 -22.19
C CYS A 506 0.59 -5.41 -22.70
N ARG A 507 0.50 -5.62 -24.02
CA ARG A 507 0.57 -6.95 -24.64
C ARG A 507 1.88 -7.66 -24.34
N GLU A 508 3.01 -6.99 -24.53
CA GLU A 508 4.35 -7.54 -24.28
C GLU A 508 4.54 -8.02 -22.84
N ARG A 509 3.85 -7.39 -21.89
CA ARG A 509 3.94 -7.69 -20.45
C ARG A 509 2.79 -8.52 -19.92
N GLY A 510 1.88 -8.98 -20.79
CA GLY A 510 0.70 -9.74 -20.38
C GLY A 510 -0.28 -8.96 -19.50
N ILE A 511 -0.28 -7.62 -19.60
CA ILE A 511 -1.25 -6.75 -18.92
C ILE A 511 -2.55 -6.77 -19.73
N PRO A 512 -3.69 -7.23 -19.16
CA PRO A 512 -4.96 -7.21 -19.88
C PRO A 512 -5.37 -5.79 -20.26
N VAL A 513 -5.86 -5.60 -21.48
CA VAL A 513 -6.33 -4.30 -21.98
C VAL A 513 -7.84 -4.34 -22.18
N ARG A 514 -8.50 -3.27 -21.74
CA ARG A 514 -9.92 -3.02 -21.99
C ARG A 514 -10.14 -1.57 -22.36
N VAL A 515 -10.74 -1.32 -23.52
CA VAL A 515 -11.20 0.03 -23.90
C VAL A 515 -12.61 0.24 -23.39
N VAL A 516 -12.83 1.33 -22.66
CA VAL A 516 -14.14 1.73 -22.15
C VAL A 516 -14.49 3.11 -22.71
N GLY A 517 -15.64 3.20 -23.39
CA GLY A 517 -16.21 4.47 -23.82
C GLY A 517 -16.89 5.18 -22.65
N ARG A 518 -18.11 5.66 -22.83
CA ARG A 518 -18.87 6.35 -21.75
C ARG A 518 -19.50 5.42 -20.71
N GLY A 519 -19.15 4.13 -20.73
CA GLY A 519 -19.74 3.10 -19.87
C GLY A 519 -21.26 2.98 -19.98
N SER A 520 -21.86 3.37 -21.11
CA SER A 520 -23.25 3.03 -21.42
C SER A 520 -23.34 1.55 -21.76
N ASN A 521 -24.42 0.89 -21.33
CA ASN A 521 -24.61 -0.56 -21.44
C ASN A 521 -23.53 -1.41 -20.72
N LEU A 522 -22.90 -0.88 -19.67
CA LEU A 522 -21.83 -1.53 -18.93
C LEU A 522 -22.18 -1.65 -17.44
N LEU A 523 -22.01 -2.85 -16.88
CA LEU A 523 -22.02 -3.13 -15.44
C LEU A 523 -20.65 -3.68 -15.08
N VAL A 524 -19.90 -2.93 -14.26
CA VAL A 524 -18.59 -3.36 -13.75
C VAL A 524 -18.78 -3.94 -12.36
N ARG A 525 -18.21 -5.13 -12.10
CA ARG A 525 -18.27 -5.80 -10.80
C ARG A 525 -17.51 -5.03 -9.71
N ASP A 526 -17.80 -5.35 -8.45
CA ASP A 526 -17.27 -4.61 -7.29
C ASP A 526 -15.76 -4.82 -7.06
N GLY A 527 -15.18 -5.94 -7.53
CA GLY A 527 -13.74 -6.18 -7.57
C GLY A 527 -13.00 -5.36 -8.63
N GLY A 528 -13.73 -4.73 -9.56
CA GLY A 528 -13.15 -3.82 -10.55
C GLY A 528 -12.56 -4.53 -11.76
N ILE A 529 -11.65 -3.86 -12.47
CA ILE A 529 -11.05 -4.35 -13.71
C ILE A 529 -9.54 -4.38 -13.55
N ARG A 530 -8.97 -5.59 -13.63
CA ARG A 530 -7.53 -5.80 -13.67
C ARG A 530 -6.91 -5.33 -14.99
N GLY A 531 -5.71 -4.75 -14.90
CA GLY A 531 -4.95 -4.29 -16.06
C GLY A 531 -5.32 -2.88 -16.53
N ALA A 532 -5.04 -2.61 -17.80
CA ALA A 532 -5.20 -1.32 -18.44
C ALA A 532 -6.65 -1.09 -18.89
N VAL A 533 -7.30 -0.10 -18.30
CA VAL A 533 -8.59 0.43 -18.73
C VAL A 533 -8.36 1.74 -19.48
N ILE A 534 -8.48 1.68 -20.80
CA ILE A 534 -8.18 2.80 -21.71
C ILE A 534 -9.49 3.54 -22.04
N HIS A 535 -9.50 4.85 -21.81
CA HIS A 535 -10.60 5.75 -22.10
C HIS A 535 -10.18 6.80 -23.15
N PRO A 536 -10.40 6.53 -24.45
CA PRO A 536 -10.00 7.44 -25.52
C PRO A 536 -11.01 8.60 -25.65
N SER A 537 -10.84 9.65 -24.83
CA SER A 537 -11.78 10.79 -24.78
C SER A 537 -11.15 12.16 -25.01
N GLY A 538 -9.81 12.25 -25.06
CA GLY A 538 -9.06 13.49 -25.26
C GLY A 538 -8.42 13.60 -26.65
N GLY A 539 -7.88 14.78 -26.97
CA GLY A 539 -7.17 15.05 -28.24
C GLY A 539 -7.91 14.56 -29.48
N ALA A 540 -7.22 13.82 -30.35
CA ALA A 540 -7.73 13.31 -31.63
C ALA A 540 -9.01 12.47 -31.48
N PHE A 541 -9.21 11.81 -30.33
CA PHE A 541 -10.42 11.02 -30.07
C PHE A 541 -11.67 11.88 -29.82
N SER A 542 -11.50 13.16 -29.47
CA SER A 542 -12.60 14.09 -29.14
C SER A 542 -13.00 15.01 -30.31
N GLU A 543 -12.21 14.98 -31.39
CA GLU A 543 -12.35 15.83 -32.56
C GLU A 543 -13.48 15.37 -33.49
N VAL A 544 -14.19 16.34 -34.06
CA VAL A 544 -15.20 16.14 -35.07
C VAL A 544 -15.08 17.26 -36.10
N ASN A 545 -14.93 16.88 -37.37
CA ASN A 545 -14.65 17.79 -38.47
C ASN A 545 -15.59 17.48 -39.65
N VAL A 546 -16.15 18.51 -40.27
CA VAL A 546 -16.99 18.38 -41.47
C VAL A 546 -16.12 18.67 -42.70
N GLY A 547 -16.04 17.72 -43.60
CA GLY A 547 -15.32 17.84 -44.86
C GLY A 547 -16.12 18.56 -45.94
N ALA A 548 -15.43 19.01 -47.00
CA ALA A 548 -16.03 19.78 -48.09
C ALA A 548 -17.14 19.04 -48.86
N ASN A 549 -17.16 17.70 -48.81
CA ASN A 549 -18.13 16.85 -49.52
C ASN A 549 -19.33 16.44 -48.64
N GLY A 550 -19.51 17.05 -47.47
CA GLY A 550 -20.58 16.68 -46.52
C GLY A 550 -20.27 15.43 -45.68
N GLU A 551 -19.05 14.90 -45.74
CA GLU A 551 -18.58 13.83 -44.86
C GLU A 551 -18.21 14.39 -43.47
N ILE A 552 -18.47 13.62 -42.42
CA ILE A 552 -18.13 14.01 -41.04
C ILE A 552 -17.13 13.02 -40.46
N THR A 553 -15.92 13.48 -40.19
CA THR A 553 -14.88 12.69 -39.52
C THR A 553 -15.00 12.90 -38.01
N ALA A 554 -15.16 11.82 -37.23
CA ALA A 554 -15.33 11.90 -35.78
C ALA A 554 -14.50 10.84 -35.04
N GLY A 555 -13.70 11.29 -34.08
CA GLY A 555 -12.92 10.43 -33.19
C GLY A 555 -13.80 9.54 -32.32
N ALA A 556 -13.28 8.40 -31.86
CA ALA A 556 -14.03 7.41 -31.10
C ALA A 556 -14.59 7.93 -29.75
N GLY A 557 -13.98 8.97 -29.18
CA GLY A 557 -14.43 9.64 -27.97
C GLY A 557 -15.59 10.63 -28.17
N VAL A 558 -15.88 11.03 -29.41
CA VAL A 558 -16.94 11.99 -29.74
C VAL A 558 -18.29 11.48 -29.25
N ARG A 559 -18.99 12.31 -28.46
CA ARG A 559 -20.34 12.01 -27.98
C ARG A 559 -21.31 11.96 -29.17
N LEU A 560 -22.21 10.99 -29.20
CA LEU A 560 -23.22 10.86 -30.28
C LEU A 560 -24.05 12.14 -30.44
N LYS A 561 -24.45 12.77 -29.33
CA LYS A 561 -25.08 14.09 -29.34
C LYS A 561 -24.24 15.18 -30.02
N LYS A 562 -22.92 15.21 -29.78
CA LYS A 562 -22.02 16.20 -30.39
C LYS A 562 -21.95 15.98 -31.91
N LEU A 563 -21.86 14.72 -32.34
CA LEU A 563 -21.88 14.35 -33.76
C LEU A 563 -23.18 14.82 -34.43
N ALA A 564 -24.34 14.52 -33.84
CA ALA A 564 -25.63 14.98 -34.35
C ALA A 564 -25.72 16.51 -34.42
N SER A 565 -25.23 17.24 -33.41
CA SER A 565 -25.28 18.70 -33.40
C SER A 565 -24.39 19.33 -34.47
N VAL A 566 -23.23 18.74 -34.73
CA VAL A 566 -22.32 19.20 -35.79
C VAL A 566 -22.90 18.89 -37.16
N ALA A 567 -23.51 17.72 -37.35
CA ALA A 567 -24.24 17.38 -38.59
C ALA A 567 -25.36 18.39 -38.87
N ALA A 568 -26.22 18.64 -37.88
CA ALA A 568 -27.33 19.58 -38.01
C ALA A 568 -26.87 21.01 -38.34
N ALA A 569 -25.80 21.50 -37.68
CA ALA A 569 -25.24 22.82 -37.93
C ALA A 569 -24.65 22.95 -39.35
N ALA A 570 -24.21 21.84 -39.94
CA ALA A 570 -23.73 21.77 -41.31
C ALA A 570 -24.84 21.48 -42.35
N GLY A 571 -26.10 21.39 -41.93
CA GLY A 571 -27.22 21.06 -42.82
C GLY A 571 -27.22 19.61 -43.30
N ILE A 572 -26.64 18.69 -42.52
CA ILE A 572 -26.54 17.27 -42.82
C ILE A 572 -27.57 16.52 -41.95
N GLY A 573 -28.57 15.92 -42.59
CA GLY A 573 -29.63 15.14 -41.95
C GLY A 573 -29.24 13.68 -41.69
N GLY A 574 -30.12 12.96 -40.97
CA GLY A 574 -29.99 11.52 -40.72
C GLY A 574 -29.32 11.16 -39.40
N PHE A 575 -28.75 12.12 -38.67
CA PHE A 575 -28.07 11.89 -37.38
C PHE A 575 -28.97 12.13 -36.15
N GLU A 576 -30.24 12.50 -36.33
CA GLU A 576 -31.14 12.93 -35.25
C GLU A 576 -31.46 11.80 -34.26
N TRP A 577 -31.39 10.53 -34.70
CA TRP A 577 -31.56 9.35 -33.85
C TRP A 577 -30.49 9.24 -32.76
N MET A 578 -29.32 9.86 -32.98
CA MET A 578 -28.21 9.90 -32.02
C MET A 578 -28.50 10.83 -30.83
N GLU A 579 -29.47 11.74 -30.95
CA GLU A 579 -29.84 12.61 -29.85
C GLU A 579 -30.38 11.81 -28.65
N GLY A 580 -29.86 12.14 -27.48
CA GLY A 580 -30.24 11.50 -26.23
C GLY A 580 -29.71 10.07 -26.05
N ILE A 581 -28.96 9.50 -27.01
CA ILE A 581 -28.26 8.22 -26.80
C ILE A 581 -27.07 8.46 -25.88
N PRO A 582 -27.03 7.83 -24.68
CA PRO A 582 -25.85 7.86 -23.85
C PRO A 582 -24.77 7.02 -24.55
N GLY A 583 -23.75 7.66 -25.11
CA GLY A 583 -22.68 6.96 -25.80
C GLY A 583 -21.71 7.87 -26.52
N ASN A 584 -20.71 7.25 -27.13
CA ASN A 584 -19.74 7.87 -28.02
C ASN A 584 -19.59 7.04 -29.31
N VAL A 585 -18.92 7.61 -30.30
CA VAL A 585 -18.68 6.99 -31.62
C VAL A 585 -18.05 5.61 -31.48
N GLY A 586 -17.02 5.44 -30.64
CA GLY A 586 -16.34 4.15 -30.46
C GLY A 586 -17.24 3.05 -29.92
N GLY A 587 -18.05 3.36 -28.90
CA GLY A 587 -19.04 2.42 -28.37
C GLY A 587 -20.15 2.12 -29.38
N ALA A 588 -20.59 3.12 -30.15
CA ALA A 588 -21.59 2.96 -31.19
C ALA A 588 -21.09 2.07 -32.34
N LEU A 589 -19.85 2.25 -32.79
CA LEU A 589 -19.19 1.38 -33.76
C LEU A 589 -19.07 -0.04 -33.22
N ARG A 590 -18.53 -0.23 -32.01
CA ARG A 590 -18.34 -1.55 -31.40
C ARG A 590 -19.64 -2.35 -31.28
N MET A 591 -20.74 -1.66 -30.97
CA MET A 591 -22.04 -2.28 -30.81
C MET A 591 -22.92 -2.17 -32.05
N ASN A 592 -22.48 -1.56 -33.16
CA ASN A 592 -23.41 -1.12 -34.21
C ASN A 592 -24.72 -0.54 -33.63
N ALA A 593 -24.59 0.43 -32.73
CA ALA A 593 -25.71 0.95 -31.95
C ALA A 593 -26.77 1.53 -32.89
N GLY A 594 -28.05 1.36 -32.56
CA GLY A 594 -29.14 1.84 -33.39
C GLY A 594 -30.36 2.25 -32.57
N ALA A 595 -31.13 3.18 -33.13
CA ALA A 595 -32.43 3.61 -32.62
C ALA A 595 -33.30 4.09 -33.78
N MET A 596 -34.63 4.01 -33.62
CA MET A 596 -35.60 4.51 -34.60
C MET A 596 -35.44 3.91 -36.02
N GLY A 597 -34.95 2.67 -36.11
CA GLY A 597 -34.79 1.96 -37.39
C GLY A 597 -33.52 2.26 -38.16
N ILE A 598 -32.58 3.04 -37.58
CA ILE A 598 -31.26 3.33 -38.14
C ILE A 598 -30.19 2.77 -37.20
N GLU A 599 -29.13 2.19 -37.76
CA GLU A 599 -27.95 1.72 -37.06
C GLU A 599 -26.70 2.54 -37.41
N THR A 600 -25.66 2.44 -36.58
CA THR A 600 -24.43 3.23 -36.75
C THR A 600 -23.79 2.97 -38.11
N PHE A 601 -23.71 1.70 -38.53
CA PHE A 601 -23.07 1.33 -39.79
C PHE A 601 -23.90 1.65 -41.04
N ASP A 602 -25.14 2.13 -40.91
CA ASP A 602 -25.90 2.67 -42.05
C ASP A 602 -25.34 4.02 -42.51
N GLN A 603 -24.62 4.72 -41.62
CA GLN A 603 -24.06 6.05 -41.88
C GLN A 603 -22.53 6.07 -41.92
N VAL A 604 -21.87 4.95 -41.65
CA VAL A 604 -20.41 4.86 -41.68
C VAL A 604 -19.94 4.71 -43.13
N ARG A 605 -18.99 5.56 -43.54
CA ARG A 605 -18.27 5.45 -44.81
C ARG A 605 -16.99 4.62 -44.66
N ARG A 606 -16.19 4.92 -43.64
CA ARG A 606 -14.96 4.19 -43.30
C ARG A 606 -14.67 4.26 -41.80
N VAL A 607 -13.92 3.28 -41.30
CA VAL A 607 -13.51 3.18 -39.89
C VAL A 607 -12.00 3.02 -39.82
N THR A 608 -11.36 3.81 -38.96
CA THR A 608 -9.95 3.66 -38.58
C THR A 608 -9.87 2.95 -37.23
N PHE A 609 -9.11 1.86 -37.14
CA PHE A 609 -8.93 1.08 -35.92
C PHE A 609 -7.47 0.70 -35.69
N LEU A 610 -7.12 0.48 -34.43
CA LEU A 610 -5.91 -0.19 -34.00
C LEU A 610 -6.17 -1.70 -34.01
N ASP A 611 -5.39 -2.42 -34.80
CA ASP A 611 -5.55 -3.86 -35.02
C ASP A 611 -4.84 -4.71 -33.94
N GLU A 612 -5.10 -6.01 -33.94
CA GLU A 612 -4.49 -6.97 -33.00
C GLU A 612 -2.96 -7.04 -33.11
N ASP A 613 -2.35 -6.59 -34.21
CA ASP A 613 -0.89 -6.55 -34.35
C ASP A 613 -0.29 -5.20 -33.93
N GLY A 614 -1.11 -4.24 -33.51
CA GLY A 614 -0.67 -2.90 -33.10
C GLY A 614 -0.55 -1.90 -34.26
N THR A 615 -0.94 -2.27 -35.47
CA THR A 615 -0.95 -1.36 -36.63
C THR A 615 -2.28 -0.63 -36.73
N ILE A 616 -2.24 0.65 -37.09
CA ILE A 616 -3.45 1.42 -37.39
C ILE A 616 -3.86 1.16 -38.83
N ARG A 617 -5.13 0.81 -39.04
CA ARG A 617 -5.70 0.49 -40.36
C ARG A 617 -7.03 1.19 -40.56
N THR A 618 -7.31 1.51 -41.81
CA THR A 618 -8.60 2.05 -42.25
C THR A 618 -9.28 1.01 -43.14
N ARG A 619 -10.60 0.89 -42.98
CA ARG A 619 -11.47 0.05 -43.81
C ARG A 619 -12.67 0.83 -44.29
N GLU A 620 -13.03 0.65 -45.55
CA GLU A 620 -14.29 1.15 -46.10
C GLU A 620 -15.48 0.34 -45.55
N ARG A 621 -16.68 0.90 -45.62
CA ARG A 621 -17.89 0.32 -45.04
C ARG A 621 -18.17 -1.10 -45.51
N ASP A 622 -18.01 -1.36 -46.79
CA ASP A 622 -18.23 -2.66 -47.43
C ASP A 622 -17.22 -3.73 -47.00
N GLU A 623 -16.08 -3.31 -46.43
CA GLU A 623 -15.06 -4.20 -45.86
C GLU A 623 -15.33 -4.57 -44.39
N VAL A 624 -16.40 -4.06 -43.76
CA VAL A 624 -16.73 -4.32 -42.35
C VAL A 624 -18.08 -5.03 -42.21
N ILE A 625 -18.07 -6.21 -41.57
CA ILE A 625 -19.30 -6.97 -41.29
C ILE A 625 -19.98 -6.40 -40.04
N ALA A 626 -21.18 -5.84 -40.20
CA ALA A 626 -21.98 -5.32 -39.09
C ALA A 626 -23.28 -6.11 -38.94
N HIS A 627 -23.58 -6.54 -37.71
CA HIS A 627 -24.84 -7.16 -37.32
C HIS A 627 -25.50 -6.33 -36.21
N TYR A 628 -26.79 -6.58 -35.97
CA TYR A 628 -27.49 -6.02 -34.83
C TYR A 628 -26.70 -6.27 -33.53
N ARG A 629 -26.30 -5.19 -32.86
CA ARG A 629 -25.54 -5.23 -31.60
C ARG A 629 -24.17 -5.91 -31.63
N ASN A 630 -23.60 -6.13 -32.81
CA ASN A 630 -22.35 -6.88 -32.93
C ASN A 630 -21.58 -6.56 -34.21
N VAL A 631 -20.33 -6.10 -34.05
CA VAL A 631 -19.35 -5.94 -35.13
C VAL A 631 -18.15 -6.86 -34.84
N PRO A 632 -18.02 -8.02 -35.52
CA PRO A 632 -17.00 -9.03 -35.22
C PRO A 632 -15.56 -8.52 -35.26
N GLU A 633 -15.21 -7.72 -36.26
CA GLU A 633 -13.85 -7.18 -36.48
C GLU A 633 -13.45 -6.26 -35.33
N LEU A 634 -14.40 -5.42 -34.89
CA LEU A 634 -14.21 -4.57 -33.73
C LEU A 634 -14.23 -5.34 -32.42
N ARG A 635 -14.39 -6.68 -32.39
CA ARG A 635 -14.27 -7.47 -31.14
C ARG A 635 -12.86 -7.46 -30.58
N ARG A 636 -11.91 -7.51 -31.51
CA ARG A 636 -10.49 -7.68 -31.28
C ARG A 636 -9.68 -6.42 -31.59
N ASN A 637 -10.26 -5.54 -32.40
CA ASN A 637 -9.68 -4.27 -32.80
C ASN A 637 -10.30 -3.10 -32.03
N PHE A 638 -9.53 -2.02 -31.85
CA PHE A 638 -9.99 -0.83 -31.13
C PHE A 638 -10.30 0.30 -32.11
N ALA A 639 -11.57 0.71 -32.21
CA ALA A 639 -11.97 1.84 -33.05
C ALA A 639 -11.31 3.14 -32.55
N LEU A 640 -10.70 3.89 -33.47
CA LEU A 640 -10.01 5.15 -33.21
C LEU A 640 -10.80 6.35 -33.73
N GLN A 641 -11.38 6.21 -34.93
CA GLN A 641 -12.14 7.24 -35.63
C GLN A 641 -13.05 6.61 -36.68
N ALA A 642 -14.11 7.31 -37.08
CA ALA A 642 -14.89 6.97 -38.27
C ALA A 642 -15.22 8.21 -39.10
N VAL A 643 -15.42 7.99 -40.40
CA VAL A 643 -16.00 8.98 -41.31
C VAL A 643 -17.44 8.56 -41.55
N PHE A 644 -18.36 9.51 -41.37
CA PHE A 644 -19.78 9.35 -41.56
C PHE A 644 -20.27 10.11 -42.78
N PHE A 645 -21.37 9.67 -43.36
CA PHE A 645 -22.06 10.32 -44.46
C PHE A 645 -23.54 10.52 -44.10
N GLY A 646 -24.11 11.63 -44.56
CA GLY A 646 -25.53 11.93 -44.45
C GLY A 646 -26.00 12.77 -45.64
N GLU A 647 -27.31 12.90 -45.79
CA GLU A 647 -27.91 13.65 -46.89
C GLU A 647 -28.11 15.12 -46.50
N PRO A 648 -27.89 16.09 -47.40
CA PRO A 648 -28.25 17.48 -47.15
C PRO A 648 -29.75 17.63 -46.85
N ASP A 649 -30.10 18.37 -45.80
CA ASP A 649 -31.50 18.66 -45.47
C ASP A 649 -31.65 20.07 -44.86
N THR A 650 -32.88 20.57 -44.85
CA THR A 650 -33.22 21.87 -44.27
C THR A 650 -33.15 21.83 -42.75
N SER A 651 -32.77 22.95 -42.13
CA SER A 651 -32.72 23.07 -40.67
C SER A 651 -34.07 22.80 -40.00
N GLU A 652 -35.18 23.12 -40.66
CA GLU A 652 -36.54 22.86 -40.18
C GLU A 652 -36.85 21.36 -40.09
N ASN A 653 -36.51 20.60 -41.13
CA ASN A 653 -36.71 19.15 -41.15
C ASN A 653 -35.86 18.43 -40.10
N ILE A 654 -34.59 18.84 -39.98
CA ILE A 654 -33.66 18.29 -38.98
C ILE A 654 -34.19 18.58 -37.58
N GLN A 655 -34.60 19.82 -37.30
CA GLN A 655 -35.13 20.21 -35.99
C GLN A 655 -36.42 19.45 -35.63
N SER A 656 -37.31 19.24 -36.60
CA SER A 656 -38.55 18.48 -36.40
C SER A 656 -38.27 17.03 -35.97
N ARG A 657 -37.40 16.31 -36.71
CA ARG A 657 -37.00 14.93 -36.37
C ARG A 657 -36.25 14.86 -35.04
N TRP A 658 -35.47 15.89 -34.73
CA TRP A 658 -34.75 16.01 -33.47
C TRP A 658 -35.71 16.07 -32.28
N ASP A 659 -36.74 16.92 -32.35
CA ASP A 659 -37.73 17.08 -31.30
C ASP A 659 -38.60 15.82 -31.13
N GLU A 660 -38.93 15.14 -32.22
CA GLU A 660 -39.61 13.84 -32.19
C GLU A 660 -38.78 12.77 -31.45
N SER A 661 -37.51 12.61 -31.83
CA SER A 661 -36.57 11.66 -31.20
C SER A 661 -36.46 11.90 -29.69
N ARG A 662 -36.33 13.17 -29.30
CA ARG A 662 -36.25 13.59 -27.89
C ARG A 662 -37.56 13.32 -27.13
N GLY A 663 -38.70 13.62 -27.75
CA GLY A 663 -40.03 13.41 -27.16
C GLY A 663 -40.31 11.93 -26.88
N LYS A 664 -40.00 11.04 -27.84
CA LYS A 664 -40.17 9.59 -27.68
C LYS A 664 -39.34 9.02 -26.52
N ARG A 665 -38.12 9.50 -26.30
CA ARG A 665 -37.27 8.98 -25.21
C ARG A 665 -37.71 9.45 -23.83
N LYS A 666 -38.04 10.74 -23.70
CA LYS A 666 -38.47 11.32 -22.42
C LYS A 666 -39.72 10.64 -21.85
N SER A 667 -40.59 10.15 -22.73
CA SER A 667 -41.84 9.48 -22.35
C SER A 667 -41.72 7.97 -22.10
N SER A 668 -40.69 7.30 -22.64
CA SER A 668 -40.59 5.83 -22.63
C SER A 668 -39.46 5.25 -21.77
N GLN A 669 -38.53 6.09 -21.27
CA GLN A 669 -37.35 5.65 -20.53
C GLN A 669 -37.24 6.35 -19.17
N PRO A 670 -36.75 5.67 -18.12
CA PRO A 670 -36.51 6.29 -16.83
C PRO A 670 -35.36 7.31 -16.90
N VAL A 671 -35.46 8.35 -16.07
CA VAL A 671 -34.43 9.40 -15.95
C VAL A 671 -33.27 8.98 -15.03
N MET A 672 -33.49 7.97 -14.18
CA MET A 672 -32.52 7.49 -13.19
C MET A 672 -31.33 6.75 -13.82
N ALA A 673 -30.21 6.67 -13.09
CA ALA A 673 -29.01 5.96 -13.50
C ALA A 673 -29.31 4.49 -13.88
N SER A 674 -29.04 4.13 -15.13
CA SER A 674 -29.29 2.80 -15.70
C SER A 674 -28.29 2.50 -16.81
N ALA A 675 -28.17 1.23 -17.19
CA ALA A 675 -27.35 0.81 -18.34
C ALA A 675 -28.16 0.80 -19.66
N GLY A 676 -29.44 1.18 -19.63
CA GLY A 676 -30.39 0.92 -20.72
C GLY A 676 -31.19 -0.35 -20.46
N CYS A 677 -31.69 -0.97 -21.52
CA CYS A 677 -32.34 -2.28 -21.45
C CYS A 677 -31.38 -3.33 -20.88
N THR A 678 -31.85 -4.05 -19.87
CA THR A 678 -31.05 -5.03 -19.13
C THR A 678 -30.93 -6.33 -19.89
N PHE A 679 -32.02 -6.77 -20.51
CA PHE A 679 -32.15 -8.02 -21.23
C PHE A 679 -32.45 -7.80 -22.71
N LYS A 680 -31.98 -8.73 -23.54
CA LYS A 680 -32.40 -8.82 -24.93
C LYS A 680 -33.87 -9.23 -24.99
N ASN A 681 -34.58 -8.85 -26.06
CA ASN A 681 -35.93 -9.33 -26.27
C ASN A 681 -35.90 -10.82 -26.66
N PRO A 682 -36.60 -11.70 -25.91
CA PRO A 682 -36.80 -13.09 -26.33
C PRO A 682 -37.77 -13.15 -27.52
N GLN A 683 -37.86 -14.30 -28.20
CA GLN A 683 -38.64 -14.45 -29.44
C GLN A 683 -40.15 -14.29 -29.19
N GLU A 684 -40.61 -14.70 -28.02
CA GLU A 684 -42.02 -14.80 -27.66
C GLU A 684 -42.64 -13.43 -27.40
N MET A 685 -41.90 -12.53 -26.74
CA MET A 685 -42.39 -11.19 -26.41
C MET A 685 -41.26 -10.24 -25.99
N PRO A 686 -41.46 -8.91 -26.03
CA PRO A 686 -40.47 -7.96 -25.52
C PRO A 686 -40.15 -8.19 -24.04
N ALA A 687 -38.87 -8.15 -23.66
CA ALA A 687 -38.42 -8.44 -22.29
C ALA A 687 -39.06 -7.50 -21.25
N GLY A 688 -39.24 -6.22 -21.61
CA GLY A 688 -39.92 -5.26 -20.72
C GLY A 688 -41.37 -5.65 -20.43
N LYS A 689 -42.11 -6.12 -21.45
CA LYS A 689 -43.48 -6.57 -21.28
C LYS A 689 -43.55 -7.85 -20.44
N LEU A 690 -42.61 -8.78 -20.66
CA LEU A 690 -42.49 -9.99 -19.85
C LEU A 690 -42.33 -9.64 -18.36
N ILE A 691 -41.35 -8.79 -18.03
CA ILE A 691 -41.06 -8.37 -16.65
C ILE A 691 -42.26 -7.65 -16.02
N ASP A 692 -42.94 -6.79 -16.79
CA ASP A 692 -44.16 -6.11 -16.35
C ASP A 692 -45.28 -7.12 -16.02
N THR A 693 -45.51 -8.12 -16.89
CA THR A 693 -46.56 -9.14 -16.66
C THR A 693 -46.23 -10.14 -15.56
N LEU A 694 -44.95 -10.26 -15.19
CA LEU A 694 -44.50 -11.00 -14.01
C LEU A 694 -44.66 -10.19 -12.72
N GLY A 695 -45.13 -8.94 -12.79
CA GLY A 695 -45.33 -8.09 -11.62
C GLY A 695 -44.03 -7.65 -10.95
N LEU A 696 -42.91 -7.64 -11.68
CA LEU A 696 -41.58 -7.39 -11.12
C LEU A 696 -41.17 -5.91 -11.10
N LYS A 697 -42.00 -4.99 -11.62
CA LYS A 697 -41.79 -3.54 -11.48
C LYS A 697 -41.74 -3.15 -10.01
N GLY A 698 -40.79 -2.28 -9.64
CA GLY A 698 -40.55 -1.87 -8.26
C GLY A 698 -39.85 -2.91 -7.37
N SER A 699 -39.62 -4.15 -7.86
CA SER A 699 -38.80 -5.13 -7.13
C SER A 699 -37.36 -4.62 -6.96
N HIS A 700 -36.73 -4.95 -5.84
CA HIS A 700 -35.44 -4.38 -5.46
C HIS A 700 -34.52 -5.37 -4.74
N ARG A 701 -33.21 -5.08 -4.82
CA ARG A 701 -32.14 -5.66 -4.00
C ARG A 701 -31.22 -4.52 -3.58
N GLY A 702 -31.01 -4.35 -2.28
CA GLY A 702 -30.28 -3.18 -1.77
C GLY A 702 -30.89 -1.87 -2.29
N LYS A 703 -30.10 -1.12 -3.07
CA LYS A 703 -30.52 0.13 -3.74
C LYS A 703 -30.72 -0.01 -5.26
N ALA A 704 -30.64 -1.23 -5.79
CA ALA A 704 -31.01 -1.56 -7.15
C ALA A 704 -32.52 -1.86 -7.23
N ALA A 705 -33.21 -1.33 -8.24
CA ALA A 705 -34.62 -1.59 -8.44
C ALA A 705 -35.00 -1.74 -9.92
N VAL A 706 -36.03 -2.53 -10.21
CA VAL A 706 -36.68 -2.55 -11.52
C VAL A 706 -37.52 -1.28 -11.68
N SER A 707 -37.34 -0.56 -12.78
CA SER A 707 -38.03 0.71 -13.03
C SER A 707 -39.54 0.54 -13.17
N ASP A 708 -40.30 1.40 -12.48
CA ASP A 708 -41.76 1.50 -12.65
C ASP A 708 -42.17 2.01 -14.04
N VAL A 709 -41.29 2.72 -14.73
CA VAL A 709 -41.54 3.24 -16.08
C VAL A 709 -41.45 2.10 -17.10
N HIS A 710 -40.38 1.30 -17.06
CA HIS A 710 -40.12 0.27 -18.05
C HIS A 710 -39.46 -0.96 -17.41
N GLY A 711 -40.11 -2.13 -17.41
CA GLY A 711 -39.64 -3.32 -16.69
C GLY A 711 -38.27 -3.84 -17.11
N ASN A 712 -37.82 -3.58 -18.35
CA ASN A 712 -36.47 -3.95 -18.78
C ASN A 712 -35.34 -3.03 -18.27
N PHE A 713 -35.65 -1.98 -17.51
CA PHE A 713 -34.65 -1.06 -16.96
C PHE A 713 -34.44 -1.36 -15.49
N ILE A 714 -33.21 -1.70 -15.11
CA ILE A 714 -32.79 -1.71 -13.72
C ILE A 714 -32.08 -0.39 -13.43
N VAL A 715 -32.49 0.26 -12.36
CA VAL A 715 -32.01 1.58 -11.95
C VAL A 715 -31.24 1.51 -10.63
N ASN A 716 -30.23 2.37 -10.51
CA ASN A 716 -29.54 2.62 -9.25
C ASN A 716 -30.21 3.80 -8.54
N GLN A 717 -30.86 3.53 -7.40
CA GLN A 717 -31.54 4.55 -6.57
C GLN A 717 -30.58 5.38 -5.70
N GLY A 718 -29.28 5.22 -5.90
CA GLY A 718 -28.22 5.85 -5.12
C GLY A 718 -27.65 4.86 -4.09
N GLY A 719 -26.36 4.56 -4.23
CA GLY A 719 -25.63 3.67 -3.31
C GLY A 719 -25.77 2.17 -3.59
N ALA A 720 -26.30 1.77 -4.75
CA ALA A 720 -26.31 0.35 -5.13
C ALA A 720 -24.90 -0.15 -5.43
N THR A 721 -24.62 -1.40 -5.03
CA THR A 721 -23.40 -2.13 -5.40
C THR A 721 -23.61 -2.90 -6.70
N ALA A 722 -22.53 -3.28 -7.40
CA ALA A 722 -22.67 -4.13 -8.59
C ALA A 722 -23.29 -5.49 -8.21
N SER A 723 -22.96 -6.03 -7.04
CA SER A 723 -23.58 -7.23 -6.48
C SER A 723 -25.10 -7.10 -6.32
N ASP A 724 -25.62 -5.95 -5.84
CA ASP A 724 -27.07 -5.73 -5.75
C ASP A 724 -27.76 -5.85 -7.12
N LEU A 725 -27.18 -5.21 -8.14
CA LEU A 725 -27.69 -5.25 -9.52
C LEU A 725 -27.69 -6.69 -10.05
N LEU A 726 -26.60 -7.43 -9.86
CA LEU A 726 -26.45 -8.79 -10.36
C LEU A 726 -27.42 -9.76 -9.69
N GLN A 727 -27.60 -9.66 -8.38
CA GLN A 727 -28.58 -10.47 -7.66
C GLN A 727 -30.02 -10.18 -8.11
N LEU A 728 -30.33 -8.92 -8.43
CA LEU A 728 -31.64 -8.56 -8.98
C LEU A 728 -31.82 -9.12 -10.40
N ILE A 729 -30.80 -9.02 -11.26
CA ILE A 729 -30.78 -9.62 -12.59
C ILE A 729 -31.06 -11.12 -12.52
N ASP A 730 -30.35 -11.85 -11.65
CA ASP A 730 -30.50 -13.29 -11.50
C ASP A 730 -31.88 -13.67 -10.93
N SER A 731 -32.42 -12.85 -10.03
CA SER A 731 -33.79 -13.03 -9.54
C SER A 731 -34.81 -12.91 -10.67
N ILE A 732 -34.68 -11.90 -11.55
CA ILE A 732 -35.60 -11.70 -12.69
C ILE A 732 -35.51 -12.88 -13.67
N ARG A 733 -34.28 -13.32 -14.00
CA ARG A 733 -34.06 -14.48 -14.89
C ARG A 733 -34.68 -15.75 -14.32
N SER A 734 -34.49 -15.98 -13.02
CA SER A 734 -35.04 -17.14 -12.32
C SER A 734 -36.57 -17.13 -12.33
N THR A 735 -37.20 -15.97 -12.05
CA THR A 735 -38.66 -15.84 -12.11
C THR A 735 -39.20 -16.05 -13.54
N ALA A 736 -38.58 -15.45 -14.56
CA ALA A 736 -39.00 -15.63 -15.95
C ALA A 736 -38.91 -17.10 -16.41
N ARG A 737 -37.83 -17.79 -16.03
CA ARG A 737 -37.66 -19.21 -16.32
C ARG A 737 -38.70 -20.06 -15.60
N ASN A 738 -38.90 -19.84 -14.29
CA ASN A 738 -39.77 -20.69 -13.48
C ASN A 738 -41.25 -20.50 -13.80
N GLU A 739 -41.69 -19.27 -14.07
CA GLU A 739 -43.12 -18.96 -14.25
C GLU A 739 -43.58 -18.93 -15.71
N ARG A 740 -42.66 -18.76 -16.66
CA ARG A 740 -42.99 -18.63 -18.09
C ARG A 740 -42.16 -19.53 -18.99
N GLY A 741 -41.15 -20.24 -18.46
CA GLY A 741 -40.26 -21.08 -19.26
C GLY A 741 -39.34 -20.30 -20.19
N ILE A 742 -39.20 -18.99 -20.00
CA ILE A 742 -38.42 -18.10 -20.88
C ILE A 742 -37.06 -17.82 -20.25
N GLU A 743 -35.99 -18.16 -20.97
CA GLU A 743 -34.62 -17.83 -20.59
C GLU A 743 -34.26 -16.41 -21.05
N LEU A 744 -34.06 -15.51 -20.10
CA LEU A 744 -33.63 -14.14 -20.39
C LEU A 744 -32.10 -14.05 -20.49
N GLU A 745 -31.62 -13.51 -21.61
CA GLU A 745 -30.21 -13.18 -21.83
C GLU A 745 -29.94 -11.70 -21.53
N THR A 746 -28.85 -11.42 -20.80
CA THR A 746 -28.42 -10.05 -20.52
C THR A 746 -27.93 -9.34 -21.78
N GLU A 747 -28.44 -8.13 -22.01
CA GLU A 747 -27.97 -7.20 -23.03
C GLU A 747 -26.83 -6.32 -22.50
N VAL A 748 -26.88 -5.98 -21.21
CA VAL A 748 -25.83 -5.25 -20.49
C VAL A 748 -24.56 -6.09 -20.46
N LYS A 749 -23.42 -5.45 -20.75
CA LYS A 749 -22.12 -6.08 -20.67
C LYS A 749 -21.66 -6.07 -19.22
N ILE A 750 -21.57 -7.27 -18.62
CA ILE A 750 -21.04 -7.48 -17.28
C ILE A 750 -19.55 -7.79 -17.39
N ILE A 751 -18.70 -7.00 -16.74
CA ILE A 751 -17.24 -7.14 -16.79
C ILE A 751 -16.60 -6.95 -15.41
N GLY A 752 -15.32 -7.29 -15.32
CA GLY A 752 -14.53 -7.18 -14.10
C GLY A 752 -14.61 -8.45 -13.26
N ASP A 753 -14.06 -8.35 -12.06
CA ASP A 753 -13.96 -9.45 -11.10
C ASP A 753 -14.90 -9.22 -9.91
N ASP A 754 -15.38 -10.29 -9.29
CA ASP A 754 -16.20 -10.19 -8.07
C ASP A 754 -15.39 -9.65 -6.89
N GLU A 755 -14.13 -10.10 -6.80
CA GLU A 755 -13.14 -9.60 -5.85
C GLU A 755 -11.91 -9.11 -6.59
N ALA A 756 -11.27 -8.08 -6.04
CA ALA A 756 -10.13 -7.47 -6.68
C ALA A 756 -8.89 -8.39 -6.59
N GLN A 757 -8.26 -8.66 -7.73
CA GLN A 757 -7.14 -9.60 -7.85
C GLN A 757 -5.76 -8.93 -7.94
N PHE A 758 -5.66 -7.64 -7.59
CA PHE A 758 -4.46 -6.83 -7.77
C PHE A 758 -4.14 -5.92 -6.58
#